data_AF-A0A0K3CBJ3-F1
#
_entry.id   AF-A0A0K3CBJ3-F1
#
_cell.length_a   1.000
_cell.length_b   1.000
_cell.length_c   1.000
_cell.angle_alpha   90.00
_cell.angle_beta   90.00
_cell.angle_gamma   90.00
#
_symmetry.space_group_name_H-M   'P 1'
#
loop_
_entity.id
_entity.type
_entity.pdbx_description
1 polymer ?
#
loop_
_entity_poly.entity_id
_entity_poly.type
_entity_poly.pdbx_seq_one_letter_code
_entity_poly.pdbx_strand_id
1 'polypeptide(L)'
;MAAFLSDKLQPLSAVTHNLPPFIRDPAVALLGQECYTTLVWNLDLTSEYCLKLGLSKGLGLAMVAGGAILKLPQIITVVRRGSARGLSLSSYVLDTVATGITVAYNVRNGFPYSTWGEMAFLLAQNAVLIVLITSYSARPTLPRLAPLVVLFSKLAYALSNTSLVPSSTLSFLQTLTIPISLSSKVPQILSNFRNRSTGQLSAFLVFNSLAGCLARVFTTRTETNDPLLFWGFLLGALLNGVIAIQMLVYPSDARSASKRDIERPVELLGEKVKTATGVAQHDIASAAHLAQHDIASAAHLAQEKVAAYSTPVKQAVGAGPKRTASPASSGSARRYVRKMEYLRAFHPLFHSPLSASFLTFCDGPPARRVPTCPANLRRTLRSSSLVLQPLAMAFPTASAIDAHLREATEKPYRDVPRAIFLAARSNDPLIYSGHAGWARLPETEVSREQLEKEGTRIKEDDIAEMYSCTKLCGSIAALQLLEEGKIALEDDASKFVKELKDVKIYKGFDKDGELILEKNTTPITVRSLITHTAGFIYYFRHPDCQKVAAKLEIETSPYGLNATRDELHKMPLFYKPDEHWNYGTSIDWLTRIVEEISGQDLETYFQERIFKPLGISDVSFNDNPAQIDMAFANPEKPDAPYIFRRPTPYSRQFRYGGAGLKGSAPSYLKLVRAILRGGALEDESSRILRKETVDLMFKPHLTNEQQRQDLREAEMSGSDPFSRKRGESLEDVSWGLGGMLSGKGLASGRGGGSLHWSGMANTFWVVDREHDVCFVLFSNLQPYGWQPVFDLWEKVETELYKGLGVRAEILSLFHTRPLLSLSPPKAACYSFLLTGSHTSSLRSLATRRMPATA
;
A
#
# COMPACT_ATOMS: atom_id res chain seq x y z
N MET A 1 -3.57 11.19 54.69
CA MET A 1 -2.30 11.21 53.93
C MET A 1 -1.63 12.57 53.94
N ALA A 2 -2.31 13.66 53.54
CA ALA A 2 -1.74 15.02 53.55
C ALA A 2 -1.25 15.47 54.93
N ALA A 3 -2.05 15.28 55.99
CA ALA A 3 -1.63 15.58 57.37
C ALA A 3 -0.42 14.76 57.84
N PHE A 4 -0.34 13.47 57.44
CA PHE A 4 0.79 12.60 57.74
C PHE A 4 2.07 13.03 57.01
N LEU A 5 1.95 13.43 55.73
CA LEU A 5 3.08 13.94 54.96
C LEU A 5 3.56 15.29 55.49
N SER A 6 2.63 16.18 55.87
CA SER A 6 2.96 17.48 56.47
C SER A 6 3.77 17.30 57.76
N ASP A 7 3.35 16.39 58.66
CA ASP A 7 4.08 16.04 59.88
C ASP A 7 5.50 15.50 59.60
N LYS A 8 5.66 14.69 58.55
CA LYS A 8 6.99 14.18 58.12
C LYS A 8 7.87 15.22 57.46
N LEU A 9 7.31 16.27 56.86
CA LEU A 9 8.04 17.34 56.19
C LEU A 9 8.43 18.48 57.13
N GLN A 10 7.79 18.60 58.31
CA GLN A 10 8.09 19.63 59.32
C GLN A 10 9.58 19.84 59.63
N PRO A 11 10.46 18.82 59.70
CA PRO A 11 11.90 19.02 59.90
C PRO A 11 12.60 19.84 58.82
N LEU A 12 12.01 19.94 57.62
CA LEU A 12 12.54 20.75 56.50
C LEU A 12 12.13 22.23 56.58
N SER A 13 11.27 22.61 57.53
CA SER A 13 10.82 24.00 57.71
C SER A 13 11.99 24.97 57.90
N ALA A 14 13.05 24.56 58.61
CA ALA A 14 14.26 25.37 58.78
C ALA A 14 14.93 25.73 57.44
N VAL A 15 14.83 24.87 56.43
CA VAL A 15 15.35 25.14 55.08
C VAL A 15 14.40 26.04 54.31
N THR A 16 13.09 25.81 54.40
CA THR A 16 12.09 26.58 53.64
C THR A 16 11.95 28.02 54.14
N HIS A 17 12.16 28.28 55.43
CA HIS A 17 12.13 29.62 56.02
C HIS A 17 13.35 30.47 55.62
N ASN A 18 14.45 29.83 55.22
CA ASN A 18 15.70 30.47 54.81
C ASN A 18 15.90 30.47 53.29
N LEU A 19 14.84 30.29 52.50
CA LEU A 19 14.94 30.32 51.05
C LEU A 19 15.41 31.71 50.58
N PRO A 20 16.49 31.78 49.78
CA PRO A 20 17.01 33.04 49.31
C PRO A 20 15.99 33.74 48.38
N PRO A 21 16.03 35.08 48.26
CA PRO A 21 15.04 35.86 47.50
C PRO A 21 14.86 35.38 46.05
N PHE A 22 15.93 34.91 45.40
CA PHE A 22 15.87 34.40 44.04
C PHE A 22 15.03 33.11 43.88
N ILE A 23 14.75 32.37 44.96
CA ILE A 23 13.83 31.21 44.96
C ILE A 23 12.48 31.60 45.53
N ARG A 24 12.49 32.37 46.63
CA ARG A 24 11.28 32.80 47.33
C ARG A 24 10.37 33.66 46.44
N ASP A 25 10.91 34.69 45.84
CA ASP A 25 10.10 35.71 45.15
C ASP A 25 9.41 35.13 43.90
N PRO A 26 10.04 34.27 43.07
CA PRO A 26 9.33 33.54 42.01
C PRO A 26 8.28 32.56 42.53
N ALA A 27 8.54 31.87 43.64
CA ALA A 27 7.58 30.93 44.24
C ALA A 27 6.34 31.66 44.81
N VAL A 28 6.54 32.82 45.43
CA VAL A 28 5.46 33.73 45.86
C VAL A 28 4.68 34.25 44.66
N ALA A 29 5.35 34.67 43.58
CA ALA A 29 4.69 35.14 42.36
C ALA A 29 3.85 34.04 41.68
N LEU A 30 4.28 32.78 41.78
CA LEU A 30 3.61 31.63 41.16
C LEU A 30 2.40 31.14 41.97
N LEU A 31 2.53 31.03 43.30
CA LEU A 31 1.52 30.45 44.18
C LEU A 31 0.63 31.49 44.86
N GLY A 32 1.05 32.76 44.90
CA GLY A 32 0.48 33.79 45.76
C GLY A 32 1.03 33.71 47.19
N GLN A 33 1.03 34.84 47.89
CA GLN A 33 1.60 34.96 49.24
C GLN A 33 0.97 33.98 50.24
N GLU A 34 -0.35 33.79 50.16
CA GLU A 34 -1.11 32.91 51.06
C GLU A 34 -0.71 31.45 50.87
N CYS A 35 -0.75 30.93 49.63
CA CYS A 35 -0.42 29.54 49.37
C CYS A 35 1.09 29.25 49.43
N TYR A 36 1.94 30.24 49.18
CA TYR A 36 3.38 30.12 49.47
C TYR A 36 3.61 29.91 50.97
N THR A 37 2.96 30.72 51.81
CA THR A 37 3.12 30.64 53.27
C THR A 37 2.60 29.30 53.79
N THR A 38 1.46 28.83 53.29
CA THR A 38 0.88 27.56 53.72
C THR A 38 1.67 26.35 53.22
N LEU A 39 1.95 26.25 51.92
CA LEU A 39 2.56 25.05 51.33
C LEU A 39 4.08 24.98 51.40
N VAL A 40 4.77 26.11 51.24
CA VAL A 40 6.23 26.15 51.10
C VAL A 40 6.88 26.56 52.42
N TRP A 41 6.41 27.64 53.03
CA TRP A 41 6.97 28.14 54.28
C TRP A 41 6.61 27.21 55.45
N ASN A 42 5.32 26.95 55.69
CA ASN A 42 4.83 26.11 56.81
C ASN A 42 4.76 24.60 56.50
N LEU A 43 4.95 24.19 55.24
CA LEU A 43 4.83 22.79 54.79
C LEU A 43 3.47 22.14 55.17
N ASP A 44 2.42 22.94 55.23
CA ASP A 44 1.07 22.52 55.55
C ASP A 44 0.30 22.10 54.29
N LEU A 45 0.16 20.78 54.11
CA LEU A 45 -0.56 20.19 52.97
C LEU A 45 -2.06 19.99 53.25
N THR A 46 -2.58 20.44 54.40
CA THR A 46 -3.99 20.22 54.78
C THR A 46 -4.95 21.19 54.08
N SER A 47 -4.46 22.34 53.62
CA SER A 47 -5.25 23.29 52.83
C SER A 47 -5.58 22.72 51.44
N GLU A 48 -6.84 22.32 51.25
CA GLU A 48 -7.32 21.76 49.98
C GLU A 48 -7.15 22.72 48.80
N TYR A 49 -7.46 24.00 49.01
CA TYR A 49 -7.35 25.04 47.99
C TYR A 49 -5.89 25.23 47.55
N CYS A 50 -5.00 25.50 48.50
CA CYS A 50 -3.60 25.75 48.17
C CYS A 50 -2.93 24.51 47.60
N LEU A 51 -3.20 23.31 48.14
CA LEU A 51 -2.65 22.06 47.62
C LEU A 51 -3.05 21.82 46.15
N LYS A 52 -4.33 22.01 45.80
CA LYS A 52 -4.80 21.88 44.42
C LYS A 52 -4.12 22.89 43.49
N LEU A 53 -4.02 24.15 43.91
CA LEU A 53 -3.36 25.20 43.14
C LEU A 53 -1.87 24.91 42.95
N GLY A 54 -1.16 24.50 44.01
CA GLY A 54 0.26 24.16 43.97
C GLY A 54 0.57 22.98 43.06
N LEU A 55 -0.24 21.91 43.15
CA LEU A 55 -0.14 20.77 42.23
C LEU A 55 -0.42 21.18 40.78
N SER A 56 -1.42 22.04 40.56
CA SER A 56 -1.78 22.53 39.23
C SER A 56 -0.65 23.34 38.60
N LYS A 57 -0.07 24.29 39.34
CA LYS A 57 1.07 25.09 38.88
C LYS A 57 2.30 24.24 38.59
N GLY A 58 2.62 23.29 39.47
CA GLY A 58 3.73 22.35 39.27
C GLY A 58 3.57 21.49 38.02
N LEU A 59 2.39 20.88 37.83
CA LEU A 59 2.06 20.11 36.62
C LEU A 59 2.11 20.98 35.36
N GLY A 60 1.53 22.18 35.41
CA GLY A 60 1.55 23.14 34.30
C GLY A 60 2.96 23.48 33.84
N LEU A 61 3.85 23.84 34.78
CA LEU A 61 5.25 24.14 34.48
C LEU A 61 6.01 22.93 33.92
N ALA A 62 5.75 21.73 34.43
CA ALA A 62 6.34 20.51 33.89
C ALA A 62 5.92 20.26 32.43
N MET A 63 4.66 20.54 32.09
CA MET A 63 4.18 20.44 30.71
C MET A 63 4.80 21.51 29.81
N VAL A 64 4.96 22.74 30.30
CA VAL A 64 5.66 23.82 29.58
C VAL A 64 7.11 23.43 29.27
N ALA A 65 7.85 22.91 30.27
CA ALA A 65 9.21 22.43 30.09
C ALA A 65 9.29 21.25 29.12
N GLY A 66 8.37 20.29 29.22
CA GLY A 66 8.28 19.18 28.28
C GLY A 66 8.00 19.64 26.84
N GLY A 67 7.10 20.61 26.67
CA GLY A 67 6.79 21.22 25.38
C GLY A 67 8.00 21.89 24.72
N ALA A 68 8.87 22.52 25.50
CA ALA A 68 10.11 23.14 25.01
C ALA A 68 11.10 22.15 24.40
N ILE A 69 11.06 20.88 24.84
CA ILE A 69 12.00 19.83 24.40
C ILE A 69 11.39 18.95 23.30
N LEU A 70 10.06 18.88 23.21
CA LEU A 70 9.33 17.86 22.46
C LEU A 70 9.77 17.68 20.99
N LYS A 71 9.99 18.78 20.24
CA LYS A 71 10.38 18.71 18.82
C LYS A 71 11.89 18.93 18.60
N LEU A 72 12.67 19.20 19.65
CA LEU A 72 14.12 19.41 19.54
C LEU A 72 14.86 18.21 18.94
N PRO A 73 14.60 16.94 19.31
CA PRO A 73 15.26 15.80 18.68
C PRO A 73 15.05 15.75 17.16
N GLN A 74 13.87 16.17 16.71
CA GLN A 74 13.52 16.21 15.30
C GLN A 74 14.24 17.36 14.56
N ILE A 75 14.27 18.56 15.15
CA ILE A 75 15.03 19.71 14.61
C ILE A 75 16.51 19.35 14.47
N ILE A 76 17.11 18.78 15.51
CA ILE A 76 18.52 18.36 15.51
C ILE A 76 18.77 17.34 14.40
N THR A 77 17.87 16.38 14.21
CA THR A 77 18.00 15.34 13.18
C THR A 77 17.99 15.94 11.77
N VAL A 78 17.08 16.88 11.49
CA VAL A 78 16.99 17.55 10.17
C VAL A 78 18.26 18.35 9.87
N VAL A 79 18.74 19.14 10.84
CA VAL A 79 19.96 19.95 10.69
C VAL A 79 21.18 19.07 10.50
N ARG A 80 21.36 18.03 11.33
CA ARG A 80 22.53 17.12 11.24
C ARG A 80 22.59 16.35 9.93
N ARG A 81 21.44 15.99 9.37
CA ARG A 81 21.36 15.23 8.11
C ARG A 81 21.35 16.11 6.87
N GLY A 82 21.25 17.44 7.02
CA GLY A 82 21.11 18.38 5.91
C GLY A 82 19.90 18.07 5.00
N SER A 83 18.87 17.43 5.54
CA SER A 83 17.74 16.91 4.75
C SER A 83 16.47 16.87 5.57
N ALA A 84 15.39 17.37 4.97
CA ALA A 84 14.03 17.28 5.50
C ALA A 84 13.18 16.22 4.77
N ARG A 85 13.80 15.29 4.03
CA ARG A 85 13.11 14.24 3.27
C ARG A 85 12.30 13.35 4.23
N GLY A 86 11.01 13.15 3.92
CA GLY A 86 10.06 12.40 4.75
C GLY A 86 9.21 13.25 5.71
N LEU A 87 9.46 14.57 5.81
CA LEU A 87 8.60 15.48 6.56
C LEU A 87 7.58 16.16 5.63
N SER A 88 6.30 16.16 6.05
CA SER A 88 5.21 16.78 5.29
C SER A 88 5.04 18.25 5.67
N LEU A 89 5.33 19.17 4.75
CA LEU A 89 5.13 20.61 4.95
C LEU A 89 3.68 20.94 5.31
N SER A 90 2.69 20.29 4.68
CA SER A 90 1.27 20.55 4.93
C SER A 90 0.86 20.14 6.35
N SER A 91 1.39 19.03 6.87
CA SER A 91 1.14 18.61 8.25
C SER A 91 1.66 19.64 9.26
N TYR A 92 2.88 20.15 9.07
CA TYR A 92 3.43 21.18 9.96
C TYR A 92 2.71 22.52 9.83
N VAL A 93 2.27 22.90 8.63
CA VAL A 93 1.46 24.12 8.44
C VAL A 93 0.13 24.00 9.18
N LEU A 94 -0.58 22.88 9.06
CA LEU A 94 -1.86 22.65 9.76
C LEU A 94 -1.68 22.63 11.29
N ASP A 95 -0.64 21.95 11.77
CA ASP A 95 -0.31 21.90 13.20
C ASP A 95 0.04 23.30 13.75
N THR A 96 0.76 24.11 12.97
CA THR A 96 1.09 25.51 13.29
C THR A 96 -0.17 26.38 13.36
N VAL A 97 -1.11 26.22 12.42
CA VAL A 97 -2.40 26.95 12.44
C VAL A 97 -3.24 26.57 13.66
N ALA A 98 -3.40 25.27 13.95
CA ALA A 98 -4.18 24.79 15.09
C ALA A 98 -3.56 25.24 16.43
N THR A 99 -2.23 25.15 16.55
CA THR A 99 -1.51 25.63 17.74
C THR A 99 -1.63 27.15 17.88
N GLY A 100 -1.55 27.89 16.78
CA GLY A 100 -1.71 29.36 16.76
C GLY A 100 -3.10 29.82 17.22
N ILE A 101 -4.17 29.13 16.78
CA ILE A 101 -5.54 29.35 17.27
C ILE A 101 -5.60 29.11 18.77
N THR A 102 -4.97 28.03 19.24
CA THR A 102 -4.95 27.68 20.67
C THR A 102 -4.24 28.73 21.51
N VAL A 103 -3.06 29.23 21.11
CA VAL A 103 -2.40 30.28 21.91
C VAL A 103 -3.21 31.58 21.85
N ALA A 104 -3.76 31.96 20.70
CA ALA A 104 -4.58 33.16 20.58
C ALA A 104 -5.85 33.10 21.47
N TYR A 105 -6.51 31.94 21.53
CA TYR A 105 -7.65 31.71 22.42
C TYR A 105 -7.26 31.89 23.89
N ASN A 106 -6.17 31.26 24.32
CA ASN A 106 -5.74 31.33 25.71
C ASN A 106 -5.25 32.73 26.12
N VAL A 107 -4.51 33.41 25.24
CA VAL A 107 -4.03 34.79 25.47
C VAL A 107 -5.22 35.76 25.56
N ARG A 108 -6.19 35.67 24.65
CA ARG A 108 -7.34 36.60 24.62
C ARG A 108 -8.30 36.42 25.78
N ASN A 109 -8.38 35.22 26.36
CA ASN A 109 -9.15 34.96 27.57
C ASN A 109 -8.34 35.25 28.85
N GLY A 110 -7.09 35.69 28.75
CA GLY A 110 -6.25 36.04 29.90
C GLY A 110 -5.87 34.83 30.78
N PHE A 111 -5.81 33.63 30.20
CA PHE A 111 -5.53 32.42 30.97
C PHE A 111 -4.05 32.35 31.41
N PRO A 112 -3.76 31.80 32.61
CA PRO A 112 -2.40 31.72 33.13
C PRO A 112 -1.46 30.96 32.18
N TYR A 113 -0.23 31.45 32.01
CA TYR A 113 0.74 30.83 31.10
C TYR A 113 1.02 29.36 31.42
N SER A 114 0.93 28.95 32.69
CA SER A 114 1.05 27.55 33.14
C SER A 114 0.06 26.60 32.47
N THR A 115 -1.04 27.09 31.89
CA THR A 115 -2.11 26.27 31.31
C THR A 115 -2.04 26.14 29.79
N TRP A 116 -1.13 26.85 29.12
CA TRP A 116 -1.02 26.83 27.65
C TRP A 116 0.39 27.11 27.12
N GLY A 117 1.37 27.41 27.98
CA GLY A 117 2.69 27.88 27.58
C GLY A 117 3.48 26.88 26.72
N GLU A 118 3.23 25.58 26.88
CA GLU A 118 3.78 24.54 25.99
C GLU A 118 3.38 24.75 24.53
N MET A 119 2.17 25.25 24.27
CA MET A 119 1.69 25.51 22.90
C MET A 119 2.48 26.65 22.26
N ALA A 120 2.94 27.64 23.05
CA ALA A 120 3.82 28.69 22.54
C ALA A 120 5.17 28.13 22.08
N PHE A 121 5.75 27.21 22.86
CA PHE A 121 7.00 26.53 22.49
C PHE A 121 6.83 25.63 21.27
N LEU A 122 5.71 24.90 21.18
CA LEU A 122 5.40 24.06 20.02
C LEU A 122 5.18 24.91 18.76
N LEU A 123 4.50 26.05 18.88
CA LEU A 123 4.31 27.00 17.78
C LEU A 123 5.66 27.49 17.24
N ALA A 124 6.58 27.89 18.12
CA ALA A 124 7.92 28.33 17.75
C ALA A 124 8.73 27.20 17.08
N GLN A 125 8.72 25.99 17.66
CA GLN A 125 9.42 24.83 17.10
C GLN A 125 8.87 24.40 15.74
N ASN A 126 7.55 24.44 15.55
CA ASN A 126 6.92 24.15 14.27
C ASN A 126 7.29 25.20 13.20
N ALA A 127 7.37 26.48 13.56
CA ALA A 127 7.86 27.52 12.65
C ALA A 127 9.32 27.26 12.21
N VAL A 128 10.20 26.88 13.15
CA VAL A 128 11.59 26.47 12.83
C VAL A 128 11.60 25.28 11.88
N LEU A 129 10.80 24.24 12.14
CA LEU A 129 10.71 23.09 11.26
C LEU A 129 10.19 23.46 9.87
N ILE A 130 9.20 24.33 9.74
CA ILE A 130 8.71 24.82 8.44
C ILE A 130 9.84 25.52 7.65
N VAL A 131 10.64 26.35 8.33
CA VAL A 131 11.80 27.01 7.72
C VAL A 131 12.85 25.98 7.29
N LEU A 132 13.16 25.00 8.13
CA LEU A 132 14.13 23.94 7.79
C LEU A 132 13.63 23.06 6.64
N ILE A 133 12.34 22.69 6.63
CA ILE A 133 11.72 21.86 5.59
C ILE A 133 11.77 22.56 4.24
N THR A 134 11.46 23.86 4.21
CA THR A 134 11.51 24.65 2.97
C THR A 134 12.95 24.90 2.51
N SER A 135 13.89 25.13 3.45
CA SER A 135 15.31 25.40 3.15
C SER A 135 16.06 24.16 2.66
N TYR A 136 15.78 22.97 3.20
CA TYR A 136 16.40 21.70 2.78
C TYR A 136 15.60 20.96 1.68
N SER A 137 14.63 21.63 1.04
CA SER A 137 13.92 21.07 -0.11
C SER A 137 14.76 21.19 -1.39
N ALA A 138 14.58 20.27 -2.35
CA ALA A 138 15.40 20.13 -3.57
C ALA A 138 15.56 21.39 -4.46
N ARG A 139 14.79 22.44 -4.20
CA ARG A 139 14.96 23.78 -4.79
C ARG A 139 14.80 24.83 -3.69
N PRO A 140 15.88 25.22 -2.99
CA PRO A 140 15.80 26.25 -1.95
C PRO A 140 15.41 27.57 -2.60
N THR A 141 14.14 27.92 -2.49
CA THR A 141 13.60 29.12 -3.14
C THR A 141 12.92 29.95 -2.06
N LEU A 142 13.59 31.06 -1.70
CA LEU A 142 13.04 32.16 -0.91
C LEU A 142 11.57 32.50 -1.24
N PRO A 143 11.09 32.43 -2.52
CA PRO A 143 9.67 32.66 -2.83
C PRO A 143 8.67 31.63 -2.28
N ARG A 144 9.09 30.47 -1.76
CA ARG A 144 8.19 29.51 -1.06
C ARG A 144 7.95 29.88 0.41
N LEU A 145 8.89 30.59 1.03
CA LEU A 145 8.78 31.07 2.41
C LEU A 145 7.93 32.33 2.52
N ALA A 146 8.06 33.25 1.56
CA ALA A 146 7.31 34.50 1.53
C ALA A 146 5.78 34.33 1.71
N PRO A 147 5.07 33.46 0.97
CA PRO A 147 3.63 33.29 1.15
C PRO A 147 3.28 32.67 2.51
N LEU A 148 4.12 31.80 3.07
CA LEU A 148 3.90 31.22 4.39
C LEU A 148 4.09 32.26 5.50
N VAL A 149 5.14 33.09 5.41
CA VAL A 149 5.36 34.19 6.36
C VAL A 149 4.20 35.18 6.30
N VAL A 150 3.74 35.55 5.10
CA VAL A 150 2.57 36.43 4.93
C VAL A 150 1.31 35.77 5.49
N LEU A 151 1.08 34.48 5.24
CA LEU A 151 -0.06 33.74 5.75
C LEU A 151 -0.06 33.71 7.28
N PHE A 152 1.04 33.32 7.92
CA PHE A 152 1.13 33.26 9.37
C PHE A 152 1.06 34.64 10.02
N SER A 153 1.64 35.67 9.39
CA SER A 153 1.55 37.06 9.88
C SER A 153 0.12 37.59 9.82
N LYS A 154 -0.59 37.35 8.70
CA LYS A 154 -2.01 37.71 8.56
C LYS A 154 -2.89 36.95 9.53
N LEU A 155 -2.64 35.66 9.71
CA LEU A 155 -3.37 34.83 10.65
C LEU A 155 -3.15 35.31 12.10
N ALA A 156 -1.90 35.56 12.50
CA ALA A 156 -1.58 36.08 13.83
C ALA A 156 -2.25 37.44 14.07
N TYR A 157 -2.19 38.35 13.08
CA TYR A 157 -2.88 39.64 13.14
C TYR A 157 -4.41 39.49 13.27
N ALA A 158 -5.02 38.64 12.45
CA ALA A 158 -6.46 38.39 12.48
C ALA A 158 -6.91 37.79 13.82
N LEU A 159 -6.19 36.79 14.34
CA LEU A 159 -6.53 36.15 15.61
C LEU A 159 -6.35 37.08 16.81
N SER A 160 -5.38 38.00 16.76
CA SER A 160 -5.12 38.99 17.81
C SER A 160 -6.10 40.17 17.78
N ASN A 161 -6.65 40.50 16.61
CA ASN A 161 -7.55 41.63 16.43
C ASN A 161 -9.02 41.23 16.69
N THR A 162 -9.61 41.79 17.74
CA THR A 162 -11.00 41.53 18.16
C THR A 162 -12.05 41.97 17.14
N SER A 163 -11.73 42.94 16.27
CA SER A 163 -12.62 43.42 15.22
C SER A 163 -12.67 42.49 14.00
N LEU A 164 -11.57 41.78 13.70
CA LEU A 164 -11.50 40.84 12.58
C LEU A 164 -12.00 39.45 12.97
N VAL A 165 -11.62 38.98 14.17
CA VAL A 165 -12.06 37.70 14.71
C VAL A 165 -12.74 37.96 16.06
N PRO A 166 -14.09 38.09 16.07
CA PRO A 166 -14.86 38.17 17.30
C PRO A 166 -14.64 36.96 18.21
N SER A 167 -14.87 37.12 19.51
CA SER A 167 -14.65 36.04 20.49
C SER A 167 -15.47 34.78 20.19
N SER A 168 -16.68 34.91 19.64
CA SER A 168 -17.51 33.77 19.20
C SER A 168 -16.86 32.97 18.06
N THR A 169 -16.29 33.66 17.07
CA THR A 169 -15.55 33.03 15.97
C THR A 169 -14.28 32.36 16.48
N LEU A 170 -13.57 32.97 17.43
CA LEU A 170 -12.37 32.38 18.01
C LEU A 170 -12.70 31.12 18.83
N SER A 171 -13.77 31.12 19.62
CA SER A 171 -14.26 29.92 20.33
C SER A 171 -14.67 28.81 19.35
N PHE A 172 -15.31 29.17 18.23
CA PHE A 172 -15.63 28.20 17.18
C PHE A 172 -14.38 27.60 16.54
N LEU A 173 -13.39 28.42 16.19
CA LEU A 173 -12.09 27.96 15.67
C LEU A 173 -11.37 27.06 16.68
N GLN A 174 -11.40 27.42 17.97
CA GLN A 174 -10.86 26.58 19.04
C GLN A 174 -11.60 25.24 19.12
N THR A 175 -12.92 25.24 18.94
CA THR A 175 -13.74 24.01 18.93
C THR A 175 -13.33 23.10 17.77
N LEU A 176 -13.03 23.65 16.59
CA LEU A 176 -12.56 22.88 15.44
C LEU A 176 -11.19 22.21 15.65
N THR A 177 -10.36 22.72 16.57
CA THR A 177 -9.09 22.05 16.92
C THR A 177 -9.31 20.73 17.67
N ILE A 178 -10.45 20.58 18.37
CA ILE A 178 -10.77 19.41 19.17
C ILE A 178 -10.96 18.16 18.27
N PRO A 179 -11.87 18.15 17.26
CA PRO A 179 -12.00 17.02 16.34
C PRO A 179 -10.70 16.62 15.64
N ILE A 180 -9.87 17.61 15.26
CA ILE A 180 -8.58 17.36 14.62
C ILE A 180 -7.68 16.54 15.56
N SER A 181 -7.55 16.95 16.83
CA SER A 181 -6.74 16.22 17.82
C SER A 181 -7.28 14.81 18.12
N LEU A 182 -8.61 14.64 18.15
CA LEU A 182 -9.29 13.39 18.51
C LEU A 182 -9.37 12.39 17.35
N SER A 183 -9.37 12.87 16.10
CA SER A 183 -9.48 12.04 14.88
C SER A 183 -8.38 10.97 14.78
N SER A 184 -7.24 11.21 15.44
CA SER A 184 -6.13 10.26 15.52
C SER A 184 -6.38 9.05 16.43
N LYS A 185 -7.33 9.12 17.39
CA LYS A 185 -7.49 8.09 18.45
C LYS A 185 -8.65 7.14 18.19
N VAL A 186 -9.70 7.59 17.51
CA VAL A 186 -10.89 6.77 17.21
C VAL A 186 -10.56 5.54 16.36
N PRO A 187 -9.78 5.64 15.26
CA PRO A 187 -9.39 4.47 14.48
C PRO A 187 -8.60 3.44 15.31
N GLN A 188 -7.74 3.90 16.22
CA GLN A 188 -6.96 3.02 17.09
C GLN A 188 -7.83 2.26 18.10
N ILE A 189 -8.80 2.94 18.73
CA ILE A 189 -9.75 2.30 19.67
C ILE A 189 -10.55 1.21 18.97
N LEU A 190 -11.05 1.51 17.77
CA LEU A 190 -11.82 0.56 16.97
C LEU A 190 -10.96 -0.62 16.52
N SER A 191 -9.71 -0.36 16.12
CA SER A 191 -8.74 -1.39 15.77
C SER A 191 -8.47 -2.33 16.95
N ASN A 192 -8.12 -1.79 18.11
CA ASN A 192 -7.87 -2.58 19.33
C ASN A 192 -9.10 -3.41 19.74
N PHE A 193 -10.30 -2.83 19.68
CA PHE A 193 -11.56 -3.53 20.01
C PHE A 193 -11.86 -4.66 19.04
N ARG A 194 -11.75 -4.40 17.73
CA ARG A 194 -11.99 -5.37 16.68
C ARG A 194 -11.00 -6.54 16.76
N ASN A 195 -9.74 -6.23 17.04
CA ASN A 195 -8.65 -7.22 17.05
C ASN A 195 -8.49 -7.92 18.40
N ARG A 196 -9.17 -7.47 19.47
CA ARG A 196 -9.01 -7.97 20.86
C ARG A 196 -7.55 -8.09 21.30
N SER A 197 -6.68 -7.24 20.75
CA SER A 197 -5.24 -7.15 21.02
C SER A 197 -4.82 -5.69 20.82
N THR A 198 -3.83 -5.24 21.60
CA THR A 198 -3.20 -3.92 21.43
C THR A 198 -1.94 -3.95 20.56
N GLY A 199 -1.51 -5.13 20.10
CA GLY A 199 -0.38 -5.29 19.19
C GLY A 199 0.91 -4.66 19.72
N GLN A 200 1.59 -3.89 18.86
CA GLN A 200 2.87 -3.21 19.15
C GLN A 200 2.69 -1.80 19.75
N LEU A 201 1.50 -1.43 20.23
CA LEU A 201 1.32 -0.15 20.90
C LEU A 201 2.28 -0.04 22.10
N SER A 202 3.03 1.06 22.19
CA SER A 202 3.92 1.30 23.33
C SER A 202 3.12 1.70 24.56
N ALA A 203 3.18 0.86 25.60
CA ALA A 203 2.50 1.12 26.88
C ALA A 203 2.93 2.46 27.46
N PHE A 204 4.24 2.74 27.40
CA PHE A 204 4.82 3.99 27.85
C PHE A 204 4.14 5.22 27.20
N LEU A 205 3.96 5.20 25.88
CA LEU A 205 3.33 6.31 25.15
C LEU A 205 1.83 6.44 25.47
N VAL A 206 1.12 5.32 25.58
CA VAL A 206 -0.33 5.31 25.88
C VAL A 206 -0.61 5.87 27.27
N PHE A 207 0.11 5.39 28.30
CA PHE A 207 -0.07 5.88 29.67
C PHE A 207 0.40 7.32 29.86
N ASN A 208 1.51 7.73 29.21
CA ASN A 208 1.97 9.11 29.28
C ASN A 208 1.02 10.08 28.57
N SER A 209 0.43 9.66 27.44
CA SER A 209 -0.62 10.42 26.73
C SER A 209 -1.87 10.59 27.60
N LEU A 210 -2.30 9.54 28.30
CA LEU A 210 -3.40 9.60 29.27
C LEU A 210 -3.07 10.54 30.43
N ALA A 211 -1.90 10.40 31.05
CA ALA A 211 -1.44 11.24 32.15
C ALA A 211 -1.40 12.72 31.75
N GLY A 212 -0.89 13.04 30.56
CA GLY A 212 -0.89 14.40 30.03
C GLY A 212 -2.29 14.98 29.84
N CYS A 213 -3.24 14.20 29.30
CA CYS A 213 -4.63 14.66 29.17
C CYS A 213 -5.31 14.86 30.52
N LEU A 214 -5.07 13.97 31.50
CA LEU A 214 -5.60 14.11 32.86
C LEU A 214 -5.01 15.32 33.58
N ALA A 215 -3.71 15.57 33.43
CA ALA A 215 -3.06 16.77 33.93
C ALA A 215 -3.75 18.03 33.35
N ARG A 216 -4.09 18.03 32.05
CA ARG A 216 -4.83 19.14 31.42
C ARG A 216 -6.23 19.33 31.94
N VAL A 217 -6.98 18.25 32.17
CA VAL A 217 -8.32 18.32 32.77
C VAL A 217 -8.23 18.96 34.16
N PHE A 218 -7.26 18.52 34.97
CA PHE A 218 -7.05 19.04 36.32
C PHE A 218 -6.62 20.51 36.33
N THR A 219 -5.61 20.88 35.52
CA THR A 219 -5.11 22.26 35.47
C THR A 219 -6.16 23.21 34.91
N THR A 220 -6.91 22.80 33.88
CA THR A 220 -7.99 23.62 33.31
C THR A 220 -9.10 23.83 34.32
N ARG A 221 -9.53 22.78 35.03
CA ARG A 221 -10.60 22.91 36.05
C ARG A 221 -10.17 23.78 37.23
N THR A 222 -8.88 23.76 37.59
CA THR A 222 -8.35 24.47 38.77
C THR A 222 -7.98 25.92 38.45
N GLU A 223 -7.45 26.20 37.26
CA GLU A 223 -6.88 27.52 36.94
C GLU A 223 -7.71 28.38 35.97
N THR A 224 -8.44 27.79 35.02
CA THR A 224 -9.17 28.57 33.99
C THR A 224 -10.68 28.41 34.09
N ASN A 225 -11.15 27.23 34.52
CA ASN A 225 -12.56 26.84 34.59
C ASN A 225 -13.33 27.05 33.26
N ASP A 226 -12.63 26.99 32.13
CA ASP A 226 -13.20 27.17 30.79
C ASP A 226 -13.88 25.87 30.30
N PRO A 227 -15.20 25.88 30.00
CA PRO A 227 -15.92 24.68 29.59
C PRO A 227 -15.39 24.09 28.28
N LEU A 228 -14.98 24.91 27.32
CA LEU A 228 -14.57 24.45 26.00
C LEU A 228 -13.27 23.65 26.07
N LEU A 229 -12.26 24.21 26.74
CA LEU A 229 -10.98 23.53 26.99
C LEU A 229 -11.19 22.30 27.88
N PHE A 230 -12.01 22.41 28.93
CA PHE A 230 -12.29 21.31 29.83
C PHE A 230 -12.89 20.11 29.10
N TRP A 231 -13.94 20.31 28.30
CA TRP A 231 -14.58 19.22 27.55
C TRP A 231 -13.66 18.65 26.47
N GLY A 232 -12.84 19.47 25.82
CA GLY A 232 -11.84 19.01 24.86
C GLY A 232 -10.81 18.07 25.50
N PHE A 233 -10.21 18.48 26.63
CA PHE A 233 -9.23 17.66 27.35
C PHE A 233 -9.88 16.44 28.01
N LEU A 234 -11.11 16.55 28.51
CA LEU A 234 -11.84 15.44 29.09
C LEU A 234 -12.14 14.37 28.04
N LEU A 235 -12.60 14.76 26.85
CA LEU A 235 -12.83 13.82 25.76
C LEU A 235 -11.50 13.17 25.31
N GLY A 236 -10.42 13.94 25.23
CA GLY A 236 -9.07 13.41 25.00
C GLY A 236 -8.64 12.39 26.06
N ALA A 237 -8.86 12.68 27.34
CA ALA A 237 -8.57 11.78 28.45
C ALA A 237 -9.42 10.51 28.38
N LEU A 238 -10.72 10.62 28.05
CA LEU A 238 -11.62 9.48 27.89
C LEU A 238 -11.13 8.55 26.77
N LEU A 239 -10.80 9.09 25.59
CA LEU A 239 -10.31 8.26 24.47
C LEU A 239 -8.96 7.60 24.79
N ASN A 240 -8.00 8.34 25.37
CA ASN A 240 -6.74 7.74 25.81
C ASN A 240 -6.96 6.72 26.94
N GLY A 241 -7.96 6.93 27.79
CA GLY A 241 -8.37 6.00 28.85
C GLY A 241 -8.92 4.70 28.28
N VAL A 242 -9.76 4.77 27.23
CA VAL A 242 -10.24 3.57 26.52
C VAL A 242 -9.06 2.77 25.95
N ILE A 243 -8.09 3.44 25.32
CA ILE A 243 -6.89 2.76 24.79
C ILE A 243 -6.06 2.14 25.92
N ALA A 244 -5.88 2.84 27.03
CA ALA A 244 -5.15 2.32 28.19
C ALA A 244 -5.86 1.10 28.81
N ILE A 245 -7.19 1.14 28.93
CA ILE A 245 -7.99 0.00 29.39
C ILE A 245 -7.86 -1.17 28.41
N GLN A 246 -7.97 -0.92 27.10
CA GLN A 246 -7.76 -1.95 26.09
C GLN A 246 -6.36 -2.56 26.21
N MET A 247 -5.35 -1.78 26.61
CA MET A 247 -3.99 -2.27 26.80
C MET A 247 -3.82 -3.14 28.05
N LEU A 248 -4.62 -2.93 29.09
CA LEU A 248 -4.66 -3.79 30.27
C LEU A 248 -5.53 -5.04 30.06
N VAL A 249 -6.59 -4.92 29.27
CA VAL A 249 -7.58 -5.98 29.06
C VAL A 249 -7.19 -6.92 27.91
N TYR A 250 -6.56 -6.39 26.87
CA TYR A 250 -6.17 -7.18 25.70
C TYR A 250 -4.69 -7.55 25.77
N PRO A 251 -4.34 -8.84 25.62
CA PRO A 251 -2.96 -9.28 25.65
C PRO A 251 -2.16 -8.63 24.50
N SER A 252 -0.92 -8.24 24.82
CA SER A 252 0.09 -7.78 23.86
C SER A 252 0.56 -8.89 22.92
N ASP A 253 0.33 -10.15 23.31
CA ASP A 253 0.88 -11.30 22.62
C ASP A 253 0.00 -11.75 21.45
N ALA A 254 0.56 -11.61 20.25
CA ALA A 254 0.02 -12.07 18.97
C ALA A 254 -0.29 -13.59 18.91
N ARG A 255 0.04 -14.38 19.96
CA ARG A 255 -0.21 -15.82 20.03
C ARG A 255 -1.62 -16.20 20.51
N SER A 256 -2.34 -15.31 21.20
CA SER A 256 -3.67 -15.63 21.76
C SER A 256 -4.84 -15.51 20.77
N ALA A 257 -4.71 -14.72 19.70
CA ALA A 257 -5.77 -14.53 18.71
C ALA A 257 -5.96 -15.78 17.83
N SER A 258 -4.85 -16.43 17.47
CA SER A 258 -4.83 -17.63 16.63
C SER A 258 -5.67 -18.80 17.16
N LYS A 259 -5.86 -18.92 18.48
CA LYS A 259 -6.61 -20.05 19.06
C LYS A 259 -8.13 -19.83 19.08
N ARG A 260 -8.58 -18.58 19.22
CA ARG A 260 -10.02 -18.25 19.33
C ARG A 260 -10.70 -17.93 17.99
N ASP A 261 -9.94 -17.48 16.99
CA ASP A 261 -10.46 -17.27 15.63
C ASP A 261 -10.67 -18.59 14.85
N ILE A 262 -10.14 -19.71 15.37
CA ILE A 262 -10.42 -21.07 14.87
C ILE A 262 -11.71 -21.64 15.46
N GLU A 263 -12.10 -21.27 16.69
CA GLU A 263 -13.26 -21.85 17.37
C GLU A 263 -14.60 -21.21 16.95
N ARG A 264 -14.60 -19.90 16.66
CA ARG A 264 -15.83 -19.17 16.30
C ARG A 264 -16.45 -19.58 14.94
N PRO A 265 -15.67 -19.94 13.89
CA PRO A 265 -16.21 -20.53 12.67
C PRO A 265 -16.79 -21.93 12.89
N VAL A 266 -16.27 -22.71 13.86
CA VAL A 266 -16.69 -24.10 14.11
C VAL A 266 -18.07 -24.16 14.80
N GLU A 267 -18.37 -23.23 15.71
CA GLU A 267 -19.70 -23.13 16.33
C GLU A 267 -20.79 -22.68 15.34
N LEU A 268 -20.48 -21.71 14.47
CA LEU A 268 -21.38 -21.23 13.42
C LEU A 268 -21.59 -22.24 12.29
N LEU A 269 -20.58 -23.09 12.00
CA LEU A 269 -20.71 -24.24 11.12
C LEU A 269 -21.53 -25.36 11.77
N GLY A 270 -21.36 -25.61 13.07
CA GLY A 270 -22.12 -26.61 13.82
C GLY A 270 -23.63 -26.31 13.89
N GLU A 271 -24.00 -25.03 14.02
CA GLU A 271 -25.42 -24.62 13.94
C GLU A 271 -25.99 -24.76 12.53
N LYS A 272 -25.24 -24.39 11.48
CA LYS A 272 -25.70 -24.50 10.09
C LYS A 272 -25.84 -25.94 9.62
N VAL A 273 -24.98 -26.86 10.10
CA VAL A 273 -25.07 -28.30 9.79
C VAL A 273 -26.28 -28.95 10.48
N LYS A 274 -26.62 -28.56 11.72
CA LYS A 274 -27.84 -29.03 12.42
C LYS A 274 -29.13 -28.70 11.66
N THR A 275 -29.18 -27.57 10.96
CA THR A 275 -30.33 -27.19 10.13
C THR A 275 -30.35 -27.83 8.74
N ALA A 276 -29.22 -28.34 8.24
CA ALA A 276 -29.12 -28.85 6.87
C ALA A 276 -29.25 -30.37 6.75
N THR A 277 -28.99 -31.13 7.81
CA THR A 277 -29.06 -32.59 7.80
C THR A 277 -29.82 -33.08 9.03
N GLY A 278 -31.10 -33.40 8.88
CA GLY A 278 -31.94 -33.96 9.95
C GLY A 278 -31.50 -35.36 10.36
N VAL A 279 -30.34 -35.50 11.00
CA VAL A 279 -29.75 -36.75 11.46
C VAL A 279 -29.51 -36.67 12.97
N ALA A 280 -29.99 -37.68 13.69
CA ALA A 280 -29.96 -37.73 15.15
C ALA A 280 -28.54 -37.88 15.73
N GLN A 281 -28.36 -37.32 16.92
CA GLN A 281 -27.11 -36.95 17.58
C GLN A 281 -26.26 -38.11 18.13
N HIS A 282 -26.52 -39.37 17.75
CA HIS A 282 -25.92 -40.54 18.42
C HIS A 282 -24.71 -41.16 17.69
N ASP A 283 -24.49 -40.90 16.40
CA ASP A 283 -23.46 -41.63 15.63
C ASP A 283 -22.15 -40.84 15.37
N ILE A 284 -22.02 -39.61 15.88
CA ILE A 284 -20.83 -38.76 15.64
C ILE A 284 -19.86 -38.77 16.84
N ALA A 285 -20.30 -39.20 18.03
CA ALA A 285 -19.48 -39.17 19.24
C ALA A 285 -18.44 -40.31 19.35
N SER A 286 -18.57 -41.37 18.55
CA SER A 286 -17.69 -42.55 18.64
C SER A 286 -16.47 -42.52 17.71
N ALA A 287 -16.42 -41.60 16.75
CA ALA A 287 -15.29 -41.47 15.83
C ALA A 287 -14.21 -40.47 16.31
N ALA A 288 -14.55 -39.58 17.25
CA ALA A 288 -13.66 -38.51 17.70
C ALA A 288 -12.82 -38.86 18.95
N HIS A 289 -13.05 -40.00 19.60
CA HIS A 289 -12.41 -40.34 20.89
C HIS A 289 -11.23 -41.34 20.80
N LEU A 290 -10.78 -41.70 19.59
CA LEU A 290 -9.67 -42.66 19.38
C LEU A 290 -8.39 -42.07 18.78
N ALA A 291 -8.30 -40.74 18.65
CA ALA A 291 -7.10 -40.09 18.13
C ALA A 291 -6.65 -38.94 19.02
N GLN A 292 -6.29 -39.25 20.28
CA GLN A 292 -5.55 -38.34 21.17
C GLN A 292 -4.95 -39.12 22.36
N HIS A 293 -3.83 -39.80 22.12
CA HIS A 293 -2.82 -40.10 23.15
C HIS A 293 -1.47 -40.43 22.50
N ASP A 294 -0.46 -39.61 22.82
CA ASP A 294 1.01 -39.78 22.78
C ASP A 294 1.75 -40.18 21.48
N ILE A 295 2.99 -39.79 21.21
CA ILE A 295 3.91 -38.67 21.50
C ILE A 295 5.06 -38.88 20.47
N ALA A 296 5.79 -37.82 20.14
CA ALA A 296 7.04 -37.82 19.37
C ALA A 296 7.98 -39.03 19.59
N SER A 297 8.30 -39.75 18.49
CA SER A 297 9.58 -40.39 18.12
C SER A 297 9.34 -41.72 17.41
N ALA A 298 9.53 -41.74 16.09
CA ALA A 298 10.14 -42.86 15.35
C ALA A 298 10.13 -42.54 13.85
N ALA A 299 11.30 -42.23 13.32
CA ALA A 299 11.56 -42.18 11.90
C ALA A 299 11.62 -43.61 11.31
N HIS A 300 11.39 -43.68 10.00
CA HIS A 300 11.84 -44.71 9.07
C HIS A 300 11.08 -46.05 8.97
N LEU A 301 10.81 -46.42 7.70
CA LEU A 301 10.43 -47.72 7.10
C LEU A 301 8.94 -48.02 6.80
N ALA A 302 8.77 -48.57 5.59
CA ALA A 302 7.60 -49.24 4.96
C ALA A 302 6.51 -48.30 4.38
N GLN A 303 6.55 -47.83 3.13
CA GLN A 303 6.46 -48.51 1.81
C GLN A 303 5.16 -49.32 1.52
N GLU A 304 4.45 -48.84 0.49
CA GLU A 304 3.66 -49.54 -0.56
C GLU A 304 2.26 -50.18 -0.33
N LYS A 305 1.33 -49.75 -1.23
CA LYS A 305 0.19 -50.47 -1.89
C LYS A 305 -1.03 -50.81 -0.99
N VAL A 306 -2.31 -50.84 -1.41
CA VAL A 306 -3.02 -51.08 -2.68
C VAL A 306 -4.35 -50.29 -2.68
N ALA A 307 -4.85 -50.06 -3.89
CA ALA A 307 -6.11 -49.46 -4.31
C ALA A 307 -7.44 -50.15 -3.88
N ALA A 308 -8.52 -49.44 -4.22
CA ALA A 308 -9.77 -49.94 -4.82
C ALA A 308 -10.93 -50.45 -3.94
N TYR A 309 -12.01 -49.64 -4.00
CA TYR A 309 -13.42 -49.98 -4.18
C TYR A 309 -14.33 -50.46 -3.02
N SER A 310 -15.44 -49.72 -2.91
CA SER A 310 -16.84 -50.13 -2.63
C SER A 310 -17.23 -50.73 -1.27
N THR A 311 -18.03 -49.92 -0.56
CA THR A 311 -19.22 -50.24 0.26
C THR A 311 -20.10 -51.42 -0.24
N PRO A 312 -21.10 -51.90 0.55
CA PRO A 312 -21.17 -52.03 2.03
C PRO A 312 -22.01 -53.27 2.54
N VAL A 313 -22.25 -53.30 3.87
CA VAL A 313 -23.49 -53.75 4.57
C VAL A 313 -23.56 -55.16 5.22
N LYS A 314 -23.82 -55.09 6.55
CA LYS A 314 -24.69 -55.91 7.45
C LYS A 314 -24.18 -57.08 8.33
N GLN A 315 -24.43 -56.85 9.63
CA GLN A 315 -25.09 -57.71 10.64
C GLN A 315 -24.33 -58.80 11.42
N ALA A 316 -24.00 -58.44 12.66
CA ALA A 316 -24.71 -58.81 13.91
C ALA A 316 -24.37 -60.11 14.70
N VAL A 317 -24.35 -59.90 16.04
CA VAL A 317 -24.58 -60.82 17.20
C VAL A 317 -23.47 -61.85 17.49
N GLY A 318 -22.97 -62.08 18.72
CA GLY A 318 -23.27 -61.58 20.06
C GLY A 318 -22.59 -62.43 21.16
N ALA A 319 -22.88 -62.07 22.42
CA ALA A 319 -22.71 -62.81 23.69
C ALA A 319 -21.34 -62.78 24.44
N GLY A 320 -21.38 -62.26 25.69
CA GLY A 320 -20.29 -62.17 26.69
C GLY A 320 -20.10 -63.47 27.51
N PRO A 321 -19.98 -63.49 28.87
CA PRO A 321 -19.68 -62.45 29.88
C PRO A 321 -18.68 -62.89 31.00
N LYS A 322 -18.27 -61.98 31.92
CA LYS A 322 -18.31 -62.09 33.42
C LYS A 322 -17.17 -61.36 34.20
N ARG A 323 -17.61 -60.55 35.21
CA ARG A 323 -17.16 -60.41 36.64
C ARG A 323 -15.73 -59.85 36.90
N THR A 324 -15.42 -59.01 37.91
CA THR A 324 -16.01 -58.75 39.25
C THR A 324 -15.37 -57.51 39.93
N ALA A 325 -16.17 -56.86 40.79
CA ALA A 325 -15.86 -56.26 42.12
C ALA A 325 -14.96 -55.01 42.29
N SER A 326 -15.57 -54.00 42.92
CA SER A 326 -14.99 -52.89 43.70
C SER A 326 -14.97 -53.30 45.20
N PRO A 327 -14.27 -52.57 46.12
CA PRO A 327 -14.97 -51.52 46.86
C PRO A 327 -14.11 -50.30 47.27
N ALA A 328 -14.81 -49.37 47.90
CA ALA A 328 -14.54 -47.94 48.08
C ALA A 328 -13.94 -47.54 49.45
N SER A 329 -13.93 -46.21 49.65
CA SER A 329 -14.01 -45.43 50.92
C SER A 329 -12.66 -44.87 51.43
N SER A 330 -12.54 -43.70 52.06
CA SER A 330 -13.46 -42.61 52.45
C SER A 330 -12.66 -41.46 53.13
N GLY A 331 -13.30 -40.29 53.30
CA GLY A 331 -13.02 -39.38 54.44
C GLY A 331 -12.57 -37.95 54.06
N SER A 332 -13.47 -37.01 53.73
CA SER A 332 -14.19 -36.05 54.62
C SER A 332 -13.30 -34.92 55.21
N ALA A 333 -13.69 -33.66 55.45
CA ALA A 333 -14.94 -32.90 55.27
C ALA A 333 -14.77 -31.48 55.87
N ARG A 334 -15.46 -30.49 55.26
CA ARG A 334 -16.10 -29.27 55.86
C ARG A 334 -15.19 -28.17 56.43
N ARG A 335 -15.45 -26.85 56.27
CA ARG A 335 -16.64 -26.00 56.55
C ARG A 335 -16.41 -24.62 55.85
N TYR A 336 -17.34 -23.67 55.61
CA TYR A 336 -18.79 -23.51 55.80
C TYR A 336 -19.35 -22.38 54.90
N VAL A 337 -20.67 -22.41 54.81
CA VAL A 337 -21.69 -21.64 54.08
C VAL A 337 -21.97 -20.22 54.62
N ARG A 338 -22.44 -19.30 53.75
CA ARG A 338 -23.67 -18.45 53.88
C ARG A 338 -23.77 -17.43 52.72
N LYS A 339 -24.92 -16.93 52.23
CA LYS A 339 -26.31 -17.41 52.02
C LYS A 339 -27.04 -16.27 51.26
N MET A 340 -27.66 -16.62 50.14
CA MET A 340 -28.89 -16.14 49.46
C MET A 340 -29.54 -14.74 49.68
N GLU A 341 -30.05 -14.24 48.54
CA GLU A 341 -31.29 -13.46 48.26
C GLU A 341 -31.30 -11.96 48.65
N TYR A 342 -31.77 -11.03 47.79
CA TYR A 342 -33.13 -10.95 47.23
C TYR A 342 -33.27 -9.90 46.10
N LEU A 343 -34.33 -10.11 45.30
CA LEU A 343 -35.16 -9.15 44.53
C LEU A 343 -34.81 -8.77 43.07
N ARG A 344 -35.53 -9.45 42.18
CA ARG A 344 -36.32 -8.86 41.07
C ARG A 344 -36.79 -7.44 41.40
N ALA A 345 -36.51 -6.47 40.51
CA ALA A 345 -37.38 -5.34 40.22
C ALA A 345 -36.87 -4.52 39.01
N PHE A 346 -37.69 -4.48 37.95
CA PHE A 346 -37.82 -3.45 36.90
C PHE A 346 -36.84 -3.36 35.71
N HIS A 347 -37.31 -3.91 34.59
CA HIS A 347 -37.32 -3.30 33.25
C HIS A 347 -38.78 -2.82 33.00
N PRO A 348 -39.18 -1.99 32.00
CA PRO A 348 -38.52 -1.04 31.07
C PRO A 348 -39.02 0.42 31.26
N LEU A 349 -38.36 1.44 30.71
CA LEU A 349 -39.01 2.70 30.26
C LEU A 349 -38.06 3.45 29.30
N PHE A 350 -38.46 3.65 28.04
CA PHE A 350 -38.45 4.94 27.32
C PHE A 350 -38.91 4.78 25.87
N HIS A 351 -40.21 5.04 25.64
CA HIS A 351 -40.76 5.51 24.36
C HIS A 351 -42.03 6.37 24.61
N SER A 352 -41.89 7.71 24.51
CA SER A 352 -42.89 8.78 24.16
C SER A 352 -44.22 8.93 24.94
N PRO A 353 -45.05 9.99 24.76
CA PRO A 353 -44.87 11.37 24.27
C PRO A 353 -45.35 12.44 25.32
N LEU A 354 -45.10 13.74 25.12
CA LEU A 354 -46.07 14.83 25.32
C LEU A 354 -45.42 16.23 25.16
N SER A 355 -46.29 17.13 24.70
CA SER A 355 -46.06 18.43 24.08
C SER A 355 -46.15 19.58 25.08
N ALA A 356 -45.48 20.69 24.73
CA ALA A 356 -45.83 22.10 24.93
C ALA A 356 -46.34 22.61 26.29
N SER A 357 -45.74 23.70 26.79
CA SER A 357 -46.31 25.08 26.70
C SER A 357 -45.59 26.12 27.57
N PHE A 358 -45.80 27.39 27.22
CA PHE A 358 -45.43 28.68 27.87
C PHE A 358 -44.05 29.27 27.50
N LEU A 359 -43.92 30.44 26.86
CA LEU A 359 -44.80 31.62 26.74
C LEU A 359 -44.70 32.32 25.36
N THR A 360 -45.86 32.85 24.99
CA THR A 360 -46.33 33.66 23.87
C THR A 360 -45.92 35.15 23.97
N PHE A 361 -45.79 35.86 22.83
CA PHE A 361 -46.59 37.05 22.44
C PHE A 361 -46.05 37.71 21.14
N CYS A 362 -46.88 37.76 20.08
CA CYS A 362 -47.39 38.98 19.41
C CYS A 362 -48.04 38.65 18.04
N ASP A 363 -49.30 39.05 17.90
CA ASP A 363 -50.24 38.87 16.79
C ASP A 363 -50.10 39.88 15.62
N GLY A 364 -50.62 39.51 14.44
CA GLY A 364 -50.96 40.42 13.31
C GLY A 364 -51.36 39.70 11.99
N PRO A 365 -52.53 39.93 11.34
CA PRO A 365 -53.18 38.95 10.43
C PRO A 365 -53.23 39.40 8.91
N PRO A 366 -54.10 38.89 8.00
CA PRO A 366 -53.73 37.94 6.92
C PRO A 366 -54.14 38.33 5.47
N ALA A 367 -53.59 37.69 4.42
CA ALA A 367 -54.23 37.71 3.08
C ALA A 367 -53.84 36.56 2.10
N ARG A 368 -54.88 35.73 1.82
CA ARG A 368 -55.35 35.17 0.52
C ARG A 368 -54.65 33.98 -0.21
N ARG A 369 -55.36 32.83 -0.15
CA ARG A 369 -55.87 31.91 -1.22
C ARG A 369 -54.92 31.24 -2.26
N VAL A 370 -54.55 29.97 -2.00
CA VAL A 370 -54.94 28.68 -2.67
C VAL A 370 -55.24 28.75 -4.21
N PRO A 371 -54.70 27.84 -5.09
CA PRO A 371 -55.01 26.40 -5.05
C PRO A 371 -53.91 25.34 -5.31
N THR A 372 -53.96 24.34 -4.42
CA THR A 372 -53.83 22.87 -4.56
C THR A 372 -52.88 22.22 -5.58
N CYS A 373 -52.00 21.43 -4.98
CA CYS A 373 -51.08 20.39 -5.47
C CYS A 373 -51.77 19.23 -6.22
N PRO A 374 -51.00 18.47 -7.04
CA PRO A 374 -51.05 17.02 -7.04
C PRO A 374 -49.79 16.45 -6.39
N ALA A 375 -49.97 15.39 -5.60
CA ALA A 375 -48.95 14.75 -4.80
C ALA A 375 -48.02 13.87 -5.63
N ASN A 376 -46.71 14.18 -5.62
CA ASN A 376 -45.61 13.20 -5.53
C ASN A 376 -44.26 13.92 -5.42
N LEU A 377 -44.01 14.54 -4.26
CA LEU A 377 -42.67 14.99 -3.85
C LEU A 377 -42.45 14.73 -2.36
N ARG A 378 -42.61 13.47 -1.97
CA ARG A 378 -42.16 12.93 -0.68
C ARG A 378 -41.39 11.62 -0.92
N ARG A 379 -40.28 11.70 -1.66
CA ARG A 379 -39.24 10.65 -1.65
C ARG A 379 -37.81 11.11 -1.95
N THR A 380 -37.53 12.40 -1.86
CA THR A 380 -36.19 12.96 -2.02
C THR A 380 -36.07 14.09 -1.00
N LEU A 381 -35.52 13.79 0.17
CA LEU A 381 -34.94 14.69 1.19
C LEU A 381 -34.79 13.95 2.55
N ARG A 382 -34.32 12.70 2.50
CA ARG A 382 -33.79 11.94 3.66
C ARG A 382 -32.62 11.08 3.20
N SER A 383 -31.53 11.72 2.78
CA SER A 383 -30.19 11.12 2.67
C SER A 383 -29.16 12.21 2.40
N SER A 384 -28.97 13.11 3.37
CA SER A 384 -27.86 14.07 3.32
C SER A 384 -27.35 14.30 4.74
N SER A 385 -26.84 13.23 5.36
CA SER A 385 -25.87 13.38 6.42
C SER A 385 -24.55 13.74 5.75
N LEU A 386 -24.28 15.05 5.66
CA LEU A 386 -23.02 15.58 5.16
C LEU A 386 -21.93 15.23 6.19
N VAL A 387 -21.36 14.05 6.05
CA VAL A 387 -20.11 13.69 6.72
C VAL A 387 -19.03 14.50 6.01
N LEU A 388 -18.45 15.50 6.70
CA LEU A 388 -17.20 16.11 6.29
C LEU A 388 -16.09 15.06 6.42
N GLN A 389 -15.98 14.20 5.40
CA GLN A 389 -14.73 13.53 5.09
C GLN A 389 -13.70 14.63 4.79
N PRO A 390 -12.44 14.51 5.23
CA PRO A 390 -11.41 15.36 4.67
C PRO A 390 -11.49 15.16 3.17
N LEU A 391 -11.67 16.24 2.39
CA LEU A 391 -11.46 16.16 0.96
C LEU A 391 -10.02 15.68 0.79
N ALA A 392 -9.83 14.38 0.54
CA ALA A 392 -8.68 13.93 -0.20
C ALA A 392 -8.75 14.74 -1.48
N MET A 393 -7.83 15.70 -1.66
CA MET A 393 -7.76 16.38 -2.94
C MET A 393 -7.54 15.28 -3.96
N ALA A 394 -8.50 15.12 -4.87
CA ALA A 394 -8.37 14.17 -5.97
C ALA A 394 -7.02 14.41 -6.65
N PHE A 395 -6.35 13.33 -7.03
CA PHE A 395 -5.08 13.44 -7.74
C PHE A 395 -5.25 14.39 -8.94
N PRO A 396 -4.35 15.37 -9.15
CA PRO A 396 -4.66 16.53 -10.00
C PRO A 396 -5.10 16.19 -11.43
N THR A 397 -4.61 15.09 -11.99
CA THR A 397 -4.92 14.60 -13.34
C THR A 397 -5.83 13.37 -13.35
N ALA A 398 -6.45 13.01 -12.21
CA ALA A 398 -7.29 11.81 -12.09
C ALA A 398 -8.37 11.74 -13.18
N SER A 399 -9.07 12.86 -13.43
CA SER A 399 -10.13 12.91 -14.44
C SER A 399 -9.63 12.65 -15.87
N ALA A 400 -8.39 13.03 -16.17
CA ALA A 400 -7.77 12.77 -17.47
C ALA A 400 -7.37 11.29 -17.61
N ILE A 401 -6.79 10.71 -16.56
CA ILE A 401 -6.47 9.28 -16.51
C ILE A 401 -7.76 8.44 -16.67
N ASP A 402 -8.81 8.78 -15.92
CA ASP A 402 -10.14 8.16 -16.02
C ASP A 402 -10.74 8.26 -17.43
N ALA A 403 -10.56 9.41 -18.10
CA ALA A 403 -11.03 9.59 -19.46
C ALA A 403 -10.29 8.66 -20.43
N HIS A 404 -8.97 8.54 -20.31
CA HIS A 404 -8.17 7.63 -21.14
C HIS A 404 -8.51 6.15 -20.91
N LEU A 405 -8.75 5.75 -19.66
CA LEU A 405 -9.21 4.38 -19.34
C LEU A 405 -10.56 4.08 -20.00
N ARG A 406 -11.53 5.02 -19.93
CA ARG A 406 -12.85 4.85 -20.58
C ARG A 406 -12.76 4.85 -22.09
N GLU A 407 -11.98 5.75 -22.68
CA GLU A 407 -11.74 5.85 -24.12
C GLU A 407 -11.17 4.54 -24.65
N ALA A 408 -10.09 4.04 -24.05
CA ALA A 408 -9.43 2.81 -24.50
C ALA A 408 -10.34 1.56 -24.38
N THR A 409 -11.29 1.58 -23.45
CA THR A 409 -12.20 0.45 -23.19
C THR A 409 -13.58 0.58 -23.82
N GLU A 410 -13.77 1.55 -24.71
CA GLU A 410 -15.04 1.78 -25.41
C GLU A 410 -15.39 0.64 -26.38
N LYS A 411 -14.37 0.05 -27.05
CA LYS A 411 -14.53 -1.09 -27.97
C LYS A 411 -13.86 -2.34 -27.39
N PRO A 412 -14.49 -3.01 -26.41
CA PRO A 412 -13.83 -4.07 -25.64
C PRO A 412 -13.50 -5.34 -26.43
N TYR A 413 -14.05 -5.49 -27.64
CA TYR A 413 -13.77 -6.61 -28.55
C TYR A 413 -12.58 -6.36 -29.49
N ARG A 414 -12.05 -5.14 -29.60
CA ARG A 414 -11.03 -4.78 -30.61
C ARG A 414 -9.94 -3.84 -30.13
N ASP A 415 -10.17 -3.06 -29.08
CA ASP A 415 -9.20 -2.12 -28.52
C ASP A 415 -8.64 -2.65 -27.18
N VAL A 416 -9.17 -2.19 -26.05
CA VAL A 416 -8.79 -2.70 -24.73
C VAL A 416 -10.04 -3.28 -24.06
N PRO A 417 -10.09 -4.58 -23.72
CA PRO A 417 -11.29 -5.16 -23.11
C PRO A 417 -11.55 -4.63 -21.71
N ARG A 418 -10.47 -4.30 -21.00
CA ARG A 418 -10.42 -3.89 -19.60
C ARG A 418 -9.07 -3.26 -19.28
N ALA A 419 -9.07 -2.34 -18.34
CA ALA A 419 -7.84 -1.77 -17.80
C ALA A 419 -8.02 -1.48 -16.30
N ILE A 420 -7.01 -1.80 -15.51
CA ILE A 420 -6.88 -1.39 -14.11
C ILE A 420 -5.54 -0.65 -13.99
N PHE A 421 -5.57 0.60 -13.56
CA PHE A 421 -4.39 1.44 -13.36
C PHE A 421 -4.38 1.96 -11.92
N LEU A 422 -3.35 1.61 -11.17
CA LEU A 422 -3.20 1.99 -9.77
C LEU A 422 -1.82 2.60 -9.56
N ALA A 423 -1.74 3.66 -8.76
CA ALA A 423 -0.48 4.29 -8.40
C ALA A 423 -0.41 4.60 -6.91
N ALA A 424 0.79 4.50 -6.35
CA ALA A 424 1.08 4.76 -4.95
C ALA A 424 2.41 5.51 -4.78
N ARG A 425 2.61 6.10 -3.60
CA ARG A 425 3.88 6.67 -3.16
C ARG A 425 4.43 5.91 -1.95
N SER A 426 5.66 6.19 -1.55
CA SER A 426 6.19 5.61 -0.31
C SER A 426 5.31 5.95 0.89
N ASN A 427 4.81 7.18 1.01
CA ASN A 427 4.03 7.66 2.15
C ASN A 427 2.51 7.54 1.98
N ASP A 428 2.03 7.30 0.76
CA ASP A 428 0.60 7.21 0.44
C ASP A 428 0.32 5.88 -0.28
N PRO A 429 -0.44 4.96 0.33
CA PRO A 429 -0.66 3.64 -0.23
C PRO A 429 -1.44 3.63 -1.55
N LEU A 430 -2.15 4.72 -1.87
CA LEU A 430 -2.96 4.77 -3.09
C LEU A 430 -3.24 6.24 -3.46
N ILE A 431 -2.39 6.81 -4.32
CA ILE A 431 -2.59 8.18 -4.83
C ILE A 431 -3.58 8.21 -6.01
N TYR A 432 -3.74 7.10 -6.73
CA TYR A 432 -4.69 6.98 -7.82
C TYR A 432 -5.18 5.53 -7.92
N SER A 433 -6.48 5.38 -8.16
CA SER A 433 -7.15 4.10 -8.39
C SER A 433 -8.19 4.30 -9.48
N GLY A 434 -8.06 3.57 -10.59
CA GLY A 434 -9.02 3.66 -11.68
C GLY A 434 -9.07 2.36 -12.48
N HIS A 435 -10.28 1.99 -12.89
CA HIS A 435 -10.52 0.82 -13.73
C HIS A 435 -11.68 1.06 -14.69
N ALA A 436 -11.62 0.44 -15.87
CA ALA A 436 -12.66 0.55 -16.89
C ALA A 436 -12.74 -0.72 -17.74
N GLY A 437 -13.88 -0.94 -18.39
CA GLY A 437 -14.14 -2.11 -19.22
C GLY A 437 -14.81 -3.28 -18.48
N TRP A 438 -14.48 -4.50 -18.87
CA TRP A 438 -15.27 -5.70 -18.53
C TRP A 438 -14.40 -6.87 -18.10
N ALA A 439 -14.71 -7.50 -16.96
CA ALA A 439 -14.11 -8.75 -16.50
C ALA A 439 -14.57 -9.94 -17.35
N ARG A 440 -15.84 -9.95 -17.75
CA ARG A 440 -16.44 -11.01 -18.58
C ARG A 440 -17.29 -10.37 -19.67
N LEU A 441 -17.14 -10.90 -20.87
CA LEU A 441 -17.81 -10.48 -22.09
C LEU A 441 -18.41 -11.73 -22.75
N PRO A 442 -19.57 -11.63 -23.42
CA PRO A 442 -20.03 -12.68 -24.34
C PRO A 442 -18.95 -13.00 -25.38
N GLU A 443 -18.82 -14.27 -25.77
CA GLU A 443 -17.79 -14.72 -26.72
C GLU A 443 -17.93 -14.05 -28.09
N THR A 444 -19.17 -13.78 -28.51
CA THR A 444 -19.47 -13.02 -29.73
C THR A 444 -19.72 -11.56 -29.40
N GLU A 445 -19.38 -10.69 -30.35
CA GLU A 445 -19.68 -9.28 -30.21
C GLU A 445 -21.19 -9.05 -30.19
N VAL A 446 -21.65 -8.32 -29.18
CA VAL A 446 -23.06 -7.98 -28.97
C VAL A 446 -23.24 -6.46 -28.92
N SER A 447 -24.50 -6.01 -29.05
CA SER A 447 -24.83 -4.59 -28.90
C SER A 447 -24.46 -4.08 -27.50
N ARG A 448 -24.19 -2.77 -27.36
CA ARG A 448 -23.86 -2.16 -26.05
C ARG A 448 -24.94 -2.41 -25.01
N GLU A 449 -26.22 -2.32 -25.38
CA GLU A 449 -27.33 -2.58 -24.45
C GLU A 449 -27.32 -4.04 -23.95
N GLN A 450 -27.05 -4.99 -24.84
CA GLN A 450 -26.92 -6.40 -24.47
C GLN A 450 -25.69 -6.63 -23.60
N LEU A 451 -24.58 -5.96 -23.90
CA LEU A 451 -23.36 -6.04 -23.10
C LEU A 451 -23.56 -5.54 -21.67
N GLU A 452 -24.33 -4.48 -21.45
CA GLU A 452 -24.69 -4.00 -20.10
C GLU A 452 -25.55 -5.01 -19.32
N LYS A 453 -26.30 -5.89 -20.01
CA LYS A 453 -27.14 -6.91 -19.39
C LYS A 453 -26.37 -8.22 -19.11
N GLU A 454 -25.49 -8.62 -20.01
CA GLU A 454 -24.82 -9.94 -20.00
C GLU A 454 -23.37 -9.89 -19.51
N GLY A 455 -22.69 -8.76 -19.70
CA GLY A 455 -21.30 -8.56 -19.31
C GLY A 455 -21.12 -8.34 -17.80
N THR A 456 -19.92 -8.62 -17.31
CA THR A 456 -19.53 -8.28 -15.92
C THR A 456 -18.47 -7.18 -15.96
N ARG A 457 -18.70 -6.07 -15.27
CA ARG A 457 -17.71 -4.97 -15.16
C ARG A 457 -16.45 -5.44 -14.43
N ILE A 458 -15.30 -4.94 -14.87
CA ILE A 458 -14.03 -5.17 -14.19
C ILE A 458 -14.05 -4.51 -12.81
N LYS A 459 -13.48 -5.21 -11.82
CA LYS A 459 -13.19 -4.71 -10.48
C LYS A 459 -11.69 -4.68 -10.25
N GLU A 460 -11.24 -3.87 -9.32
CA GLU A 460 -9.81 -3.73 -9.00
C GLU A 460 -9.21 -5.04 -8.46
N ASP A 461 -10.00 -5.83 -7.73
CA ASP A 461 -9.60 -7.09 -7.11
C ASP A 461 -9.82 -8.32 -8.00
N ASP A 462 -10.22 -8.13 -9.26
CA ASP A 462 -10.28 -9.22 -10.23
C ASP A 462 -8.88 -9.81 -10.47
N ILE A 463 -8.82 -11.14 -10.56
CA ILE A 463 -7.54 -11.87 -10.61
C ILE A 463 -7.09 -12.03 -12.06
N ALA A 464 -5.94 -11.43 -12.39
CA ALA A 464 -5.32 -11.46 -13.71
C ALA A 464 -4.19 -12.50 -13.78
N GLU A 465 -3.84 -12.90 -14.99
CA GLU A 465 -2.61 -13.65 -15.24
C GLU A 465 -1.40 -12.72 -15.15
N MET A 466 -0.43 -13.07 -14.30
CA MET A 466 0.74 -12.20 -14.07
C MET A 466 1.89 -12.54 -15.02
N TYR A 467 1.96 -13.77 -15.53
CA TYR A 467 3.06 -14.25 -16.37
C TYR A 467 4.43 -13.81 -15.79
N SER A 468 5.22 -13.06 -16.55
CA SER A 468 6.57 -12.62 -16.18
C SER A 468 6.64 -11.59 -15.05
N CYS A 469 5.53 -11.01 -14.59
CA CYS A 469 5.52 -10.30 -13.31
C CYS A 469 5.91 -11.22 -12.13
N THR A 470 5.81 -12.55 -12.29
CA THR A 470 6.31 -13.54 -11.32
C THR A 470 7.81 -13.40 -11.04
N LYS A 471 8.59 -12.91 -12.01
CA LYS A 471 10.06 -12.83 -11.91
C LYS A 471 10.54 -11.94 -10.77
N LEU A 472 9.78 -10.90 -10.43
CA LEU A 472 10.10 -10.04 -9.29
C LEU A 472 10.02 -10.84 -7.97
N CYS A 473 9.00 -11.68 -7.79
CA CYS A 473 8.87 -12.55 -6.62
C CYS A 473 10.03 -13.56 -6.56
N GLY A 474 10.37 -14.20 -7.69
CA GLY A 474 11.50 -15.13 -7.76
C GLY A 474 12.84 -14.46 -7.43
N SER A 475 13.03 -13.22 -7.90
CA SER A 475 14.21 -12.42 -7.59
C SER A 475 14.29 -12.06 -6.11
N ILE A 476 13.17 -11.61 -5.51
CA ILE A 476 13.09 -11.33 -4.07
C ILE A 476 13.44 -12.57 -3.25
N ALA A 477 12.91 -13.74 -3.61
CA ALA A 477 13.19 -14.98 -2.89
C ALA A 477 14.68 -15.35 -2.92
N ALA A 478 15.35 -15.22 -4.08
CA ALA A 478 16.79 -15.43 -4.16
C ALA A 478 17.57 -14.38 -3.35
N LEU A 479 17.15 -13.12 -3.38
CA LEU A 479 17.77 -12.05 -2.59
C LEU A 479 17.60 -12.25 -1.08
N GLN A 480 16.52 -12.90 -0.62
CA GLN A 480 16.38 -13.32 0.77
C GLN A 480 17.42 -14.36 1.17
N LEU A 481 17.73 -15.33 0.29
CA LEU A 481 18.82 -16.29 0.54
C LEU A 481 20.20 -15.63 0.54
N LEU A 482 20.40 -14.62 -0.32
CA LEU A 482 21.60 -13.79 -0.29
C LEU A 482 21.73 -13.05 1.04
N GLU A 483 20.62 -12.51 1.54
CA GLU A 483 20.56 -11.83 2.84
C GLU A 483 20.87 -12.72 4.03
N GLU A 484 20.51 -14.00 3.94
CA GLU A 484 20.80 -15.06 4.90
C GLU A 484 22.24 -15.59 4.78
N GLY A 485 23.01 -15.13 3.79
CA GLY A 485 24.37 -15.59 3.52
C GLY A 485 24.45 -17.01 2.95
N LYS A 486 23.33 -17.53 2.43
CA LYS A 486 23.25 -18.89 1.86
C LYS A 486 23.71 -18.97 0.41
N ILE A 487 23.66 -17.84 -0.31
CA ILE A 487 24.17 -17.68 -1.67
C ILE A 487 24.90 -16.34 -1.82
N ALA A 488 25.83 -16.26 -2.75
CA ALA A 488 26.40 -15.01 -3.25
C ALA A 488 26.11 -14.83 -4.75
N LEU A 489 26.14 -13.58 -5.24
CA LEU A 489 25.92 -13.29 -6.66
C LEU A 489 26.94 -13.97 -7.58
N GLU A 490 28.19 -14.13 -7.13
CA GLU A 490 29.26 -14.76 -7.91
C GLU A 490 29.34 -16.28 -7.73
N ASP A 491 28.46 -16.88 -6.93
CA ASP A 491 28.46 -18.33 -6.78
C ASP A 491 28.09 -19.00 -8.10
N ASP A 492 28.85 -20.04 -8.45
CA ASP A 492 28.46 -21.02 -9.45
C ASP A 492 27.17 -21.72 -9.01
N ALA A 493 26.09 -21.49 -9.76
CA ALA A 493 24.77 -22.01 -9.49
C ALA A 493 24.70 -23.54 -9.51
N SER A 494 25.64 -24.21 -10.19
CA SER A 494 25.71 -25.67 -10.23
C SER A 494 26.04 -26.31 -8.88
N LYS A 495 26.53 -25.53 -7.91
CA LYS A 495 26.69 -25.95 -6.51
C LYS A 495 25.36 -26.29 -5.84
N PHE A 496 24.28 -25.60 -6.25
CA PHE A 496 22.96 -25.73 -5.65
C PHE A 496 22.02 -26.57 -6.52
N VAL A 497 22.12 -26.42 -7.85
CA VAL A 497 21.31 -27.14 -8.82
C VAL A 497 22.22 -27.87 -9.79
N LYS A 498 22.46 -29.17 -9.52
CA LYS A 498 23.51 -29.97 -10.17
C LYS A 498 23.33 -30.09 -11.68
N GLU A 499 22.08 -30.05 -12.15
CA GLU A 499 21.69 -30.13 -13.55
C GLU A 499 22.35 -29.02 -14.39
N LEU A 500 22.63 -27.86 -13.79
CA LEU A 500 23.32 -26.75 -14.47
C LEU A 500 24.76 -27.09 -14.90
N LYS A 501 25.39 -28.10 -14.30
CA LYS A 501 26.74 -28.55 -14.64
C LYS A 501 26.82 -29.22 -16.02
N ASP A 502 25.72 -29.86 -16.43
CA ASP A 502 25.67 -30.70 -17.63
C ASP A 502 25.03 -29.97 -18.83
N VAL A 503 24.58 -28.73 -18.64
CA VAL A 503 23.99 -27.92 -19.71
C VAL A 503 25.02 -27.66 -20.80
N LYS A 504 24.60 -27.87 -22.05
CA LYS A 504 25.43 -27.68 -23.26
C LYS A 504 25.10 -26.35 -23.94
N ILE A 505 25.97 -25.92 -24.85
CA ILE A 505 25.79 -24.72 -25.66
C ILE A 505 25.43 -25.15 -27.09
N TYR A 506 24.35 -24.61 -27.61
CA TYR A 506 23.92 -24.77 -28.99
C TYR A 506 24.88 -24.06 -29.95
N LYS A 507 25.32 -24.75 -31.01
CA LYS A 507 26.25 -24.23 -32.04
C LYS A 507 25.71 -24.28 -33.46
N GLY A 508 24.43 -24.61 -33.63
CA GLY A 508 23.81 -24.73 -34.94
C GLY A 508 23.38 -26.15 -35.26
N PHE A 509 23.12 -26.38 -36.54
CA PHE A 509 22.89 -27.69 -37.11
C PHE A 509 23.98 -28.00 -38.14
N ASP A 510 24.32 -29.28 -38.28
CA ASP A 510 25.22 -29.71 -39.35
C ASP A 510 24.49 -29.77 -40.72
N LYS A 511 25.19 -30.26 -41.74
CA LYS A 511 24.67 -30.36 -43.11
C LYS A 511 23.50 -31.35 -43.23
N ASP A 512 23.43 -32.34 -42.35
CA ASP A 512 22.37 -33.35 -42.30
C ASP A 512 21.20 -32.88 -41.41
N GLY A 513 21.34 -31.70 -40.80
CA GLY A 513 20.35 -31.10 -39.93
C GLY A 513 20.40 -31.61 -38.49
N GLU A 514 21.47 -32.31 -38.10
CA GLU A 514 21.68 -32.78 -36.72
C GLU A 514 22.19 -31.68 -35.80
N LEU A 515 21.83 -31.79 -34.53
CA LEU A 515 22.07 -30.76 -33.52
C LEU A 515 23.56 -30.74 -33.10
N ILE A 516 24.22 -29.59 -33.28
CA ILE A 516 25.60 -29.40 -32.81
C ILE A 516 25.57 -28.77 -31.43
N LEU A 517 26.07 -29.50 -30.43
CA LEU A 517 26.18 -29.05 -29.04
C LEU A 517 27.64 -29.06 -28.58
N GLU A 518 28.06 -27.98 -27.94
CA GLU A 518 29.36 -27.85 -27.27
C GLU A 518 29.20 -28.01 -25.75
N LYS A 519 30.18 -28.60 -25.08
CA LYS A 519 30.22 -28.64 -23.62
C LYS A 519 30.38 -27.23 -23.05
N ASN A 520 29.53 -26.85 -22.09
CA ASN A 520 29.77 -25.62 -21.33
C ASN A 520 30.95 -25.81 -20.36
N THR A 521 31.90 -24.91 -20.41
CA THR A 521 33.06 -24.84 -19.48
C THR A 521 33.08 -23.57 -18.64
N THR A 522 32.13 -22.66 -18.88
CA THR A 522 32.00 -21.39 -18.16
C THR A 522 30.95 -21.53 -17.05
N PRO A 523 31.26 -21.18 -15.80
CA PRO A 523 30.29 -21.23 -14.70
C PRO A 523 29.05 -20.39 -14.98
N ILE A 524 27.86 -20.92 -14.69
CA ILE A 524 26.62 -20.14 -14.65
C ILE A 524 26.50 -19.57 -13.24
N THR A 525 26.63 -18.26 -13.08
CA THR A 525 26.58 -17.60 -11.77
C THR A 525 25.14 -17.27 -11.34
N VAL A 526 24.89 -17.13 -10.03
CA VAL A 526 23.61 -16.60 -9.51
C VAL A 526 23.29 -15.23 -10.13
N ARG A 527 24.31 -14.36 -10.30
CA ARG A 527 24.20 -13.09 -11.02
C ARG A 527 23.67 -13.31 -12.43
N SER A 528 24.30 -14.20 -13.19
CA SER A 528 23.92 -14.43 -14.59
C SER A 528 22.48 -14.93 -14.74
N LEU A 529 21.97 -15.65 -13.73
CA LEU A 529 20.58 -16.09 -13.69
C LEU A 529 19.60 -14.93 -13.45
N ILE A 530 19.84 -14.11 -12.42
CA ILE A 530 18.95 -12.98 -12.09
C ILE A 530 19.03 -11.84 -13.11
N THR A 531 20.13 -11.74 -13.87
CA THR A 531 20.33 -10.71 -14.90
C THR A 531 20.01 -11.13 -16.33
N HIS A 532 19.54 -12.36 -16.55
CA HIS A 532 19.32 -12.89 -17.90
C HIS A 532 20.58 -12.88 -18.79
N THR A 533 21.75 -13.11 -18.20
CA THR A 533 23.03 -13.25 -18.92
C THR A 533 23.59 -14.68 -18.90
N ALA A 534 22.86 -15.64 -18.31
CA ALA A 534 23.26 -17.05 -18.26
C ALA A 534 23.29 -17.78 -19.61
N GLY A 535 22.73 -17.20 -20.68
CA GLY A 535 22.68 -17.80 -22.02
C GLY A 535 21.41 -18.61 -22.33
N PHE A 536 20.48 -18.74 -21.37
CA PHE A 536 19.15 -19.31 -21.60
C PHE A 536 18.27 -18.34 -22.40
N ILE A 537 17.45 -18.87 -23.30
CA ILE A 537 16.60 -18.08 -24.19
C ILE A 537 15.19 -18.70 -24.29
N TYR A 538 14.17 -17.87 -24.43
CA TYR A 538 12.83 -18.36 -24.72
C TYR A 538 12.66 -18.73 -26.20
N TYR A 539 11.72 -19.63 -26.46
CA TYR A 539 11.47 -20.15 -27.81
C TYR A 539 11.08 -19.10 -28.86
N PHE A 540 10.47 -17.99 -28.45
CA PHE A 540 10.07 -16.90 -29.33
C PHE A 540 11.19 -15.87 -29.57
N ARG A 541 12.39 -16.09 -29.01
CA ARG A 541 13.53 -15.18 -29.14
C ARG A 541 14.60 -15.68 -30.12
N HIS A 542 14.54 -16.94 -30.54
CA HIS A 542 15.44 -17.49 -31.55
C HIS A 542 14.71 -18.47 -32.47
N PRO A 543 14.82 -18.35 -33.80
CA PRO A 543 14.07 -19.18 -34.75
C PRO A 543 14.34 -20.67 -34.59
N ASP A 544 15.58 -21.04 -34.24
CA ASP A 544 15.95 -22.44 -34.07
C ASP A 544 15.43 -23.11 -32.80
N CYS A 545 14.88 -22.37 -31.81
CA CYS A 545 14.43 -22.98 -30.56
C CYS A 545 13.42 -24.11 -30.76
N GLN A 546 12.46 -23.94 -31.69
CA GLN A 546 11.49 -24.98 -32.02
C GLN A 546 12.15 -26.22 -32.64
N LYS A 547 13.12 -26.01 -33.52
CA LYS A 547 13.86 -27.10 -34.18
C LYS A 547 14.77 -27.83 -33.19
N VAL A 548 15.41 -27.10 -32.26
CA VAL A 548 16.19 -27.67 -31.16
C VAL A 548 15.31 -28.52 -30.25
N ALA A 549 14.16 -27.99 -29.82
CA ALA A 549 13.21 -28.71 -28.98
C ALA A 549 12.71 -30.00 -29.66
N ALA A 550 12.37 -29.93 -30.95
CA ALA A 550 11.97 -31.11 -31.72
C ALA A 550 13.08 -32.16 -31.83
N LYS A 551 14.33 -31.76 -32.07
CA LYS A 551 15.49 -32.68 -32.11
C LYS A 551 15.82 -33.32 -30.76
N LEU A 552 15.47 -32.65 -29.67
CA LEU A 552 15.64 -33.15 -28.30
C LEU A 552 14.40 -33.88 -27.77
N GLU A 553 13.34 -33.99 -28.59
CA GLU A 553 12.07 -34.60 -28.23
C GLU A 553 11.46 -34.01 -26.95
N ILE A 554 11.50 -32.67 -26.84
CA ILE A 554 10.91 -31.92 -25.73
C ILE A 554 9.88 -30.91 -26.22
N GLU A 555 9.00 -30.52 -25.30
CA GLU A 555 8.11 -29.38 -25.52
C GLU A 555 8.93 -28.08 -25.67
N THR A 556 8.52 -27.24 -26.61
CA THR A 556 9.19 -25.96 -26.87
C THR A 556 9.02 -24.97 -25.70
N SER A 557 7.90 -25.08 -24.98
CA SER A 557 7.60 -24.29 -23.79
C SER A 557 7.63 -25.19 -22.56
N PRO A 558 8.51 -24.96 -21.58
CA PRO A 558 8.63 -25.83 -20.39
C PRO A 558 7.49 -25.62 -19.38
N TYR A 559 6.42 -24.91 -19.78
CA TYR A 559 5.38 -24.43 -18.88
C TYR A 559 4.05 -25.16 -19.00
N GLY A 560 3.90 -26.01 -20.02
CA GLY A 560 2.65 -26.70 -20.29
C GLY A 560 2.12 -27.51 -19.11
N LEU A 561 0.83 -27.86 -19.14
CA LEU A 561 0.16 -28.62 -18.08
C LEU A 561 0.89 -29.93 -17.73
N ASN A 562 1.45 -30.59 -18.74
CA ASN A 562 2.20 -31.84 -18.62
C ASN A 562 3.73 -31.63 -18.60
N ALA A 563 4.19 -30.38 -18.59
CA ALA A 563 5.60 -30.09 -18.63
C ALA A 563 6.27 -30.59 -17.35
N THR A 564 7.36 -31.31 -17.55
CA THR A 564 8.20 -31.82 -16.48
C THR A 564 9.35 -30.87 -16.20
N ARG A 565 9.84 -30.90 -14.97
CA ARG A 565 11.10 -30.22 -14.60
C ARG A 565 12.26 -30.65 -15.50
N ASP A 566 12.16 -31.84 -16.08
CA ASP A 566 13.19 -32.38 -16.95
C ASP A 566 13.32 -31.64 -18.29
N GLU A 567 12.23 -31.10 -18.82
CA GLU A 567 12.28 -30.33 -20.07
C GLU A 567 13.11 -29.05 -19.92
N LEU A 568 13.08 -28.43 -18.74
CA LEU A 568 13.92 -27.26 -18.45
C LEU A 568 15.42 -27.59 -18.51
N HIS A 569 15.83 -28.80 -18.07
CA HIS A 569 17.25 -29.21 -18.08
C HIS A 569 17.76 -29.56 -19.48
N LYS A 570 16.89 -29.99 -20.39
CA LYS A 570 17.29 -30.47 -21.73
C LYS A 570 17.61 -29.34 -22.69
N MET A 571 16.99 -28.18 -22.52
CA MET A 571 17.19 -27.05 -23.41
C MET A 571 18.63 -26.47 -23.25
N PRO A 572 19.43 -26.40 -24.33
CA PRO A 572 20.80 -25.89 -24.24
C PRO A 572 20.83 -24.37 -24.08
N LEU A 573 21.98 -23.85 -23.64
CA LEU A 573 22.29 -22.42 -23.75
C LEU A 573 22.48 -22.04 -25.22
N PHE A 574 22.06 -20.84 -25.62
CA PHE A 574 22.32 -20.32 -26.96
C PHE A 574 23.59 -19.47 -27.03
N TYR A 575 24.02 -18.97 -25.89
CA TYR A 575 25.23 -18.16 -25.74
C TYR A 575 26.02 -18.66 -24.54
N LYS A 576 27.33 -18.39 -24.49
CA LYS A 576 28.07 -18.70 -23.27
C LYS A 576 27.59 -17.77 -22.14
N PRO A 577 27.61 -18.24 -20.89
CA PRO A 577 27.29 -17.40 -19.74
C PRO A 577 28.09 -16.10 -19.74
N ASP A 578 27.41 -15.00 -19.44
CA ASP A 578 27.89 -13.63 -19.36
C ASP A 578 28.41 -13.00 -20.66
N GLU A 579 28.27 -13.64 -21.82
CA GLU A 579 28.59 -12.99 -23.12
C GLU A 579 27.49 -12.01 -23.55
N HIS A 580 26.23 -12.43 -23.46
CA HIS A 580 25.08 -11.73 -24.02
C HIS A 580 23.96 -11.55 -23.00
N TRP A 581 23.11 -10.54 -23.20
CA TRP A 581 21.83 -10.45 -22.49
C TRP A 581 20.73 -11.07 -23.33
N ASN A 582 20.02 -12.07 -22.80
CA ASN A 582 18.92 -12.72 -23.52
C ASN A 582 17.79 -13.11 -22.58
N TYR A 583 16.57 -12.70 -22.92
CA TYR A 583 15.40 -13.04 -22.15
C TYR A 583 15.05 -14.53 -22.27
N GLY A 584 15.00 -15.23 -21.13
CA GLY A 584 14.86 -16.67 -21.08
C GLY A 584 14.41 -17.22 -19.72
N THR A 585 14.59 -18.53 -19.53
CA THR A 585 14.18 -19.29 -18.34
C THR A 585 15.14 -19.15 -17.14
N SER A 586 16.03 -18.17 -17.16
CA SER A 586 17.05 -17.96 -16.12
C SER A 586 16.47 -17.81 -14.71
N ILE A 587 15.31 -17.16 -14.58
CA ILE A 587 14.63 -17.00 -13.28
C ILE A 587 14.01 -18.32 -12.80
N ASP A 588 13.62 -19.22 -13.70
CA ASP A 588 13.13 -20.55 -13.30
C ASP A 588 14.25 -21.32 -12.59
N TRP A 589 15.45 -21.34 -13.17
CA TRP A 589 16.66 -21.88 -12.54
C TRP A 589 17.04 -21.18 -11.24
N LEU A 590 16.94 -19.84 -11.19
CA LEU A 590 17.19 -19.08 -9.96
C LEU A 590 16.26 -19.53 -8.83
N THR A 591 14.98 -19.76 -9.13
CA THR A 591 14.03 -20.24 -8.13
C THR A 591 14.18 -21.71 -7.79
N ARG A 592 14.79 -22.53 -8.66
CA ARG A 592 15.20 -23.89 -8.28
C ARG A 592 16.24 -23.86 -7.17
N ILE A 593 17.19 -22.93 -7.20
CA ILE A 593 18.13 -22.71 -6.09
C ILE A 593 17.37 -22.40 -4.80
N VAL A 594 16.30 -21.60 -4.88
CA VAL A 594 15.45 -21.29 -3.72
C VAL A 594 14.80 -22.53 -3.15
N GLU A 595 14.17 -23.38 -3.98
CA GLU A 595 13.56 -24.63 -3.53
C GLU A 595 14.60 -25.57 -2.89
N GLU A 596 15.75 -25.78 -3.54
CA GLU A 596 16.79 -26.70 -3.05
C GLU A 596 17.37 -26.26 -1.69
N ILE A 597 17.60 -24.95 -1.51
CA ILE A 597 18.18 -24.41 -0.28
C ILE A 597 17.14 -24.31 0.85
N SER A 598 15.91 -23.95 0.54
CA SER A 598 14.85 -23.77 1.55
C SER A 598 14.17 -25.08 1.94
N GLY A 599 14.18 -26.09 1.06
CA GLY A 599 13.39 -27.31 1.20
C GLY A 599 11.88 -27.08 1.03
N GLN A 600 11.45 -25.88 0.62
CA GLN A 600 10.05 -25.53 0.39
C GLN A 600 9.76 -25.45 -1.12
N ASP A 601 8.55 -25.82 -1.52
CA ASP A 601 8.07 -25.49 -2.86
C ASP A 601 7.84 -23.97 -3.01
N LEU A 602 7.87 -23.44 -4.23
CA LEU A 602 7.76 -22.00 -4.47
C LEU A 602 6.43 -21.38 -4.03
N GLU A 603 5.31 -22.12 -4.09
CA GLU A 603 4.04 -21.58 -3.60
C GLU A 603 4.15 -21.34 -2.09
N THR A 604 4.55 -22.36 -1.33
CA THR A 604 4.73 -22.24 0.12
C THR A 604 5.73 -21.12 0.47
N TYR A 605 6.89 -21.08 -0.19
CA TYR A 605 7.90 -20.07 0.07
C TYR A 605 7.37 -18.65 -0.20
N PHE A 606 6.72 -18.41 -1.35
CA PHE A 606 6.20 -17.08 -1.69
C PHE A 606 5.07 -16.66 -0.75
N GLN A 607 4.16 -17.57 -0.39
CA GLN A 607 3.10 -17.28 0.58
C GLN A 607 3.69 -16.86 1.94
N GLU A 608 4.65 -17.61 2.47
CA GLU A 608 5.20 -17.38 3.81
C GLU A 608 6.15 -16.19 3.89
N ARG A 609 7.04 -16.04 2.89
CA ARG A 609 8.20 -15.13 2.97
C ARG A 609 7.98 -13.81 2.22
N ILE A 610 6.98 -13.73 1.35
CA ILE A 610 6.71 -12.53 0.54
C ILE A 610 5.27 -12.03 0.76
N PHE A 611 4.26 -12.84 0.50
CA PHE A 611 2.88 -12.37 0.47
C PHE A 611 2.28 -12.15 1.85
N LYS A 612 2.46 -13.10 2.78
CA LYS A 612 1.95 -12.97 4.15
C LYS A 612 2.50 -11.75 4.89
N PRO A 613 3.82 -11.44 4.87
CA PRO A 613 4.34 -10.20 5.46
C PRO A 613 3.71 -8.93 4.87
N LEU A 614 3.34 -8.95 3.60
CA LEU A 614 2.72 -7.81 2.90
C LEU A 614 1.19 -7.76 3.03
N GLY A 615 0.58 -8.73 3.73
CA GLY A 615 -0.88 -8.85 3.80
C GLY A 615 -1.52 -9.07 2.42
N ILE A 616 -0.88 -9.87 1.58
CA ILE A 616 -1.36 -10.33 0.28
C ILE A 616 -1.91 -11.76 0.45
N SER A 617 -3.12 -12.01 -0.05
CA SER A 617 -3.81 -13.30 0.13
C SER A 617 -4.41 -13.88 -1.15
N ASP A 618 -4.32 -13.17 -2.26
CA ASP A 618 -4.98 -13.48 -3.53
C ASP A 618 -3.98 -13.68 -4.69
N VAL A 619 -2.68 -13.56 -4.41
CA VAL A 619 -1.60 -13.91 -5.35
C VAL A 619 -1.18 -15.36 -5.08
N SER A 620 -1.27 -16.23 -6.08
CA SER A 620 -0.94 -17.65 -5.96
C SER A 620 -0.67 -18.28 -7.33
N PHE A 621 0.08 -19.39 -7.35
CA PHE A 621 0.16 -20.26 -8.52
C PHE A 621 -1.11 -21.12 -8.69
N ASN A 622 -1.91 -21.27 -7.63
CA ASN A 622 -3.13 -22.06 -7.63
C ASN A 622 -4.28 -21.35 -8.36
N ASP A 623 -5.28 -22.14 -8.73
CA ASP A 623 -6.46 -21.63 -9.42
C ASP A 623 -7.31 -20.77 -8.47
N ASN A 624 -7.80 -19.63 -8.95
CA ASN A 624 -8.65 -18.72 -8.19
C ASN A 624 -10.01 -18.57 -8.90
N PRO A 625 -11.15 -18.81 -8.24
CA PRO A 625 -12.47 -18.64 -8.84
C PRO A 625 -12.75 -17.23 -9.37
N ALA A 626 -12.12 -16.20 -8.77
CA ALA A 626 -12.22 -14.81 -9.19
C ALA A 626 -11.30 -14.47 -10.39
N GLN A 627 -10.53 -15.43 -10.89
CA GLN A 627 -9.73 -15.25 -12.09
C GLN A 627 -10.61 -14.95 -13.29
N ILE A 628 -10.27 -13.88 -14.01
CA ILE A 628 -10.98 -13.46 -15.22
C ILE A 628 -10.44 -14.19 -16.45
N ASP A 629 -11.25 -14.21 -17.50
CA ASP A 629 -10.81 -14.74 -18.79
C ASP A 629 -9.74 -13.86 -19.42
N MET A 630 -8.91 -14.49 -20.24
CA MET A 630 -7.87 -13.82 -20.99
C MET A 630 -8.41 -13.49 -22.39
N ALA A 631 -8.10 -12.28 -22.87
CA ALA A 631 -8.48 -11.84 -24.21
C ALA A 631 -7.36 -12.17 -25.21
N PHE A 632 -7.71 -12.75 -26.35
CA PHE A 632 -6.77 -13.09 -27.41
C PHE A 632 -7.11 -12.31 -28.67
N ALA A 633 -6.29 -11.30 -28.98
CA ALA A 633 -6.30 -10.64 -30.27
C ALA A 633 -5.59 -11.51 -31.32
N ASN A 634 -6.01 -11.37 -32.58
CA ASN A 634 -5.38 -12.06 -33.71
C ASN A 634 -4.46 -11.09 -34.46
N PRO A 635 -3.12 -11.25 -34.41
CA PRO A 635 -2.19 -10.38 -35.12
C PRO A 635 -2.35 -10.39 -36.64
N GLU A 636 -2.83 -11.51 -37.22
CA GLU A 636 -3.09 -11.63 -38.66
C GLU A 636 -4.40 -10.97 -39.08
N LYS A 637 -5.31 -10.74 -38.12
CA LYS A 637 -6.60 -10.08 -38.33
C LYS A 637 -6.85 -9.07 -37.20
N PRO A 638 -6.12 -7.94 -37.15
CA PRO A 638 -6.18 -6.98 -36.05
C PRO A 638 -7.58 -6.41 -35.78
N ASP A 639 -8.41 -6.32 -36.83
CA ASP A 639 -9.79 -5.81 -36.76
C ASP A 639 -10.83 -6.88 -36.36
N ALA A 640 -10.42 -8.14 -36.21
CA ALA A 640 -11.33 -9.20 -35.76
C ALA A 640 -11.63 -9.07 -34.27
N PRO A 641 -12.87 -9.40 -33.83
CA PRO A 641 -13.18 -9.50 -32.42
C PRO A 641 -12.24 -10.45 -31.68
N TYR A 642 -11.90 -10.09 -30.45
CA TYR A 642 -11.08 -10.92 -29.57
C TYR A 642 -11.81 -12.20 -29.17
N ILE A 643 -11.02 -13.25 -28.97
CA ILE A 643 -11.51 -14.50 -28.37
C ILE A 643 -11.29 -14.41 -26.86
N PHE A 644 -12.32 -14.65 -26.08
CA PHE A 644 -12.26 -14.70 -24.62
C PHE A 644 -12.32 -16.14 -24.16
N ARG A 645 -11.34 -16.56 -23.35
CA ARG A 645 -11.33 -17.90 -22.75
C ARG A 645 -10.38 -17.96 -21.57
N ARG A 646 -10.48 -19.03 -20.79
CA ARG A 646 -9.47 -19.36 -19.79
C ARG A 646 -8.09 -19.49 -20.44
N PRO A 647 -7.04 -18.93 -19.82
CA PRO A 647 -5.67 -19.15 -20.28
C PRO A 647 -5.31 -20.63 -20.14
N THR A 648 -4.40 -21.11 -20.98
CA THR A 648 -3.89 -22.47 -20.88
C THR A 648 -3.22 -22.66 -19.51
N PRO A 649 -3.60 -23.68 -18.73
CA PRO A 649 -3.05 -23.86 -17.40
C PRO A 649 -1.57 -24.24 -17.46
N TYR A 650 -0.79 -23.68 -16.54
CA TYR A 650 0.57 -24.10 -16.25
C TYR A 650 0.61 -25.49 -15.61
N SER A 651 1.80 -26.11 -15.59
CA SER A 651 2.06 -27.33 -14.82
C SER A 651 1.54 -27.20 -13.39
N ARG A 652 0.81 -28.22 -12.93
CA ARG A 652 0.36 -28.33 -11.53
C ARG A 652 1.42 -28.96 -10.64
N GLN A 653 2.38 -29.67 -11.23
CA GLN A 653 3.43 -30.37 -10.53
C GLN A 653 4.63 -29.45 -10.22
N PHE A 654 4.92 -28.53 -11.13
CA PHE A 654 6.08 -27.65 -11.03
C PHE A 654 5.67 -26.19 -11.09
N ARG A 655 6.18 -25.40 -10.15
CA ARG A 655 6.00 -23.94 -10.12
C ARG A 655 7.26 -23.28 -10.67
N TYR A 656 7.06 -22.20 -11.39
CA TYR A 656 8.08 -21.56 -12.21
C TYR A 656 8.30 -20.13 -11.71
N GLY A 657 9.52 -19.77 -11.30
CA GLY A 657 9.84 -18.38 -10.93
C GLY A 657 9.73 -17.40 -12.10
N GLY A 658 9.81 -17.90 -13.33
CA GLY A 658 9.69 -17.13 -14.55
C GLY A 658 8.26 -16.74 -14.91
N ALA A 659 7.25 -17.53 -14.51
CA ALA A 659 5.84 -17.31 -14.83
C ALA A 659 4.87 -18.17 -13.99
N GLY A 660 3.59 -17.84 -13.98
CA GLY A 660 2.52 -18.71 -13.49
C GLY A 660 1.78 -18.25 -12.24
N LEU A 661 2.22 -17.14 -11.62
CA LEU A 661 1.37 -16.48 -10.63
C LEU A 661 0.14 -15.86 -11.29
N LYS A 662 -0.98 -15.93 -10.59
CA LYS A 662 -2.18 -15.12 -10.82
C LYS A 662 -2.36 -14.21 -9.62
N GLY A 663 -2.95 -13.03 -9.82
CA GLY A 663 -3.19 -12.09 -8.73
C GLY A 663 -3.89 -10.81 -9.16
N SER A 664 -4.29 -9.99 -8.19
CA SER A 664 -4.93 -8.70 -8.42
C SER A 664 -3.91 -7.55 -8.56
N ALA A 665 -4.33 -6.47 -9.21
CA ALA A 665 -3.52 -5.26 -9.32
C ALA A 665 -3.21 -4.61 -7.94
N PRO A 666 -4.18 -4.49 -7.00
CA PRO A 666 -3.91 -3.96 -5.65
C PRO A 666 -2.83 -4.74 -4.90
N SER A 667 -2.86 -6.07 -4.98
CA SER A 667 -1.86 -6.90 -4.31
C SER A 667 -0.47 -6.77 -4.94
N TYR A 668 -0.38 -6.68 -6.27
CA TYR A 668 0.91 -6.43 -6.90
C TYR A 668 1.43 -5.00 -6.64
N LEU A 669 0.53 -4.00 -6.52
CA LEU A 669 0.88 -2.64 -6.11
C LEU A 669 1.53 -2.63 -4.71
N LYS A 670 1.01 -3.42 -3.75
CA LYS A 670 1.64 -3.59 -2.43
C LYS A 670 3.07 -4.11 -2.54
N LEU A 671 3.30 -5.11 -3.38
CA LEU A 671 4.64 -5.68 -3.61
C LEU A 671 5.63 -4.61 -4.11
N VAL A 672 5.28 -3.90 -5.19
CA VAL A 672 6.18 -2.90 -5.78
C VAL A 672 6.32 -1.66 -4.90
N ARG A 673 5.31 -1.32 -4.10
CA ARG A 673 5.39 -0.27 -3.08
C ARG A 673 6.32 -0.66 -1.93
N ALA A 674 6.35 -1.92 -1.51
CA ALA A 674 7.33 -2.39 -0.53
C ALA A 674 8.76 -2.19 -1.05
N ILE A 675 9.00 -2.47 -2.34
CA ILE A 675 10.29 -2.17 -3.00
C ILE A 675 10.58 -0.66 -3.03
N LEU A 676 9.61 0.17 -3.41
CA LEU A 676 9.75 1.65 -3.37
C LEU A 676 10.19 2.15 -1.98
N ARG A 677 9.66 1.53 -0.92
CA ARG A 677 9.92 1.85 0.48
C ARG A 677 11.19 1.22 1.06
N GLY A 678 12.02 0.56 0.24
CA GLY A 678 13.25 -0.07 0.73
C GLY A 678 13.02 -1.42 1.41
N GLY A 679 12.01 -2.16 0.96
CA GLY A 679 11.79 -3.58 1.30
C GLY A 679 10.76 -3.83 2.41
N ALA A 680 9.99 -2.83 2.84
CA ALA A 680 8.93 -2.95 3.84
C ALA A 680 7.72 -2.07 3.48
N LEU A 681 6.50 -2.59 3.63
CA LEU A 681 5.28 -1.92 3.18
C LEU A 681 4.70 -0.93 4.19
N GLU A 682 4.62 -1.31 5.46
CA GLU A 682 4.05 -0.50 6.54
C GLU A 682 5.10 -0.26 7.63
N ASP A 683 5.58 -1.34 8.23
CA ASP A 683 6.61 -1.35 9.26
C ASP A 683 7.58 -2.54 9.07
N GLU A 684 8.51 -2.72 10.02
CA GLU A 684 9.50 -3.80 10.00
C GLU A 684 8.89 -5.22 9.97
N SER A 685 7.66 -5.42 10.46
CA SER A 685 6.99 -6.73 10.40
C SER A 685 6.59 -7.12 8.97
N SER A 686 6.42 -6.12 8.10
CA SER A 686 6.13 -6.30 6.68
C SER A 686 7.39 -6.37 5.80
N ARG A 687 8.58 -6.48 6.41
CA ARG A 687 9.85 -6.49 5.68
C ARG A 687 10.03 -7.79 4.92
N ILE A 688 10.28 -7.66 3.62
CA ILE A 688 10.61 -8.77 2.71
C ILE A 688 12.09 -8.76 2.29
N LEU A 689 12.75 -7.59 2.33
CA LEU A 689 14.17 -7.39 2.06
C LEU A 689 14.70 -6.23 2.91
N ARG A 690 15.97 -6.26 3.29
CA ARG A 690 16.71 -5.12 3.84
C ARG A 690 16.83 -4.01 2.81
N LYS A 691 16.92 -2.77 3.31
CA LYS A 691 17.01 -1.59 2.46
C LYS A 691 18.24 -1.64 1.55
N GLU A 692 19.37 -2.13 2.06
CA GLU A 692 20.63 -2.22 1.32
C GLU A 692 20.51 -3.20 0.15
N THR A 693 19.80 -4.30 0.33
CA THR A 693 19.52 -5.28 -0.72
C THR A 693 18.58 -4.70 -1.78
N VAL A 694 17.56 -3.95 -1.35
CA VAL A 694 16.72 -3.20 -2.29
C VAL A 694 17.55 -2.16 -3.04
N ASP A 695 18.47 -1.45 -2.38
CA ASP A 695 19.37 -0.51 -3.06
C ASP A 695 20.26 -1.23 -4.10
N LEU A 696 20.61 -2.51 -3.91
CA LEU A 696 21.28 -3.32 -4.94
C LEU A 696 20.38 -3.59 -6.15
N MET A 697 19.07 -3.80 -5.97
CA MET A 697 18.14 -4.04 -7.09
C MET A 697 18.14 -2.91 -8.12
N PHE A 698 18.43 -1.67 -7.69
CA PHE A 698 18.45 -0.47 -8.53
C PHE A 698 19.84 -0.14 -9.11
N LYS A 699 20.83 -1.04 -8.96
CA LYS A 699 22.15 -0.85 -9.58
C LYS A 699 22.20 -1.49 -10.97
N PRO A 700 22.97 -0.92 -11.92
CA PRO A 700 23.24 -1.60 -13.18
C PRO A 700 24.12 -2.84 -12.93
N HIS A 701 23.68 -4.01 -13.39
CA HIS A 701 24.40 -5.28 -13.22
C HIS A 701 24.97 -5.87 -14.51
N LEU A 702 24.77 -5.23 -15.67
CA LEU A 702 25.37 -5.65 -16.94
C LEU A 702 26.85 -5.22 -17.01
N THR A 703 27.72 -6.21 -17.25
CA THR A 703 29.16 -6.08 -17.05
C THR A 703 29.92 -5.68 -18.32
N ASN A 704 29.37 -5.98 -19.50
CA ASN A 704 30.03 -5.70 -20.77
C ASN A 704 29.10 -4.96 -21.76
N GLU A 705 29.67 -4.45 -22.85
CA GLU A 705 28.92 -3.64 -23.83
C GLU A 705 27.98 -4.47 -24.70
N GLN A 706 28.34 -5.72 -25.01
CA GLN A 706 27.47 -6.61 -25.79
C GLN A 706 26.15 -6.86 -25.07
N GLN A 707 26.19 -7.17 -23.77
CA GLN A 707 24.99 -7.31 -22.93
C GLN A 707 24.12 -6.05 -22.95
N ARG A 708 24.74 -4.86 -22.88
CA ARG A 708 24.00 -3.59 -22.93
C ARG A 708 23.37 -3.39 -24.30
N GLN A 709 24.10 -3.65 -25.38
CA GLN A 709 23.57 -3.58 -26.73
C GLN A 709 22.37 -4.51 -26.92
N ASP A 710 22.50 -5.79 -26.53
CA ASP A 710 21.40 -6.77 -26.63
C ASP A 710 20.16 -6.30 -25.85
N LEU A 711 20.34 -5.74 -24.65
CA LEU A 711 19.25 -5.18 -23.85
C LEU A 711 18.60 -3.97 -24.54
N ARG A 712 19.41 -3.05 -25.09
CA ARG A 712 18.93 -1.86 -25.81
C ARG A 712 18.08 -2.26 -27.02
N GLU A 713 18.51 -3.28 -27.78
CA GLU A 713 17.74 -3.85 -28.88
C GLU A 713 16.41 -4.45 -28.40
N ALA A 714 16.43 -5.19 -27.29
CA ALA A 714 15.23 -5.75 -26.69
C ALA A 714 14.25 -4.69 -26.16
N GLU A 715 14.76 -3.60 -25.58
CA GLU A 715 13.99 -2.46 -25.12
C GLU A 715 13.20 -1.84 -26.29
N MET A 716 13.90 -1.48 -27.36
CA MET A 716 13.31 -0.86 -28.56
C MET A 716 12.27 -1.78 -29.24
N SER A 717 12.51 -3.09 -29.21
CA SER A 717 11.63 -4.08 -29.86
C SER A 717 10.30 -4.35 -29.15
N GLY A 718 10.06 -3.80 -27.94
CA GLY A 718 8.72 -3.87 -27.33
C GLY A 718 8.63 -3.95 -25.80
N SER A 719 9.69 -3.62 -25.04
CA SER A 719 9.64 -3.76 -23.58
C SER A 719 8.99 -2.56 -22.87
N ASP A 720 9.04 -1.38 -23.50
CA ASP A 720 8.48 -0.12 -22.98
C ASP A 720 7.94 0.75 -24.14
N PRO A 721 6.73 1.33 -24.03
CA PRO A 721 6.13 2.09 -25.13
C PRO A 721 6.87 3.38 -25.45
N PHE A 722 7.46 4.05 -24.46
CA PHE A 722 8.18 5.30 -24.68
C PHE A 722 9.49 5.05 -25.42
N SER A 723 10.25 4.02 -25.01
CA SER A 723 11.46 3.62 -25.72
C SER A 723 11.16 3.12 -27.13
N ARG A 724 10.08 2.35 -27.31
CA ARG A 724 9.61 1.90 -28.64
C ARG A 724 9.25 3.07 -29.56
N LYS A 725 8.46 4.03 -29.08
CA LYS A 725 8.01 5.20 -29.85
C LYS A 725 9.16 6.13 -30.22
N ARG A 726 10.18 6.21 -29.36
CA ARG A 726 11.39 7.00 -29.62
C ARG A 726 12.20 6.46 -30.79
N GLY A 727 12.19 5.14 -31.01
CA GLY A 727 12.92 4.49 -32.11
C GLY A 727 14.44 4.38 -31.89
N GLU A 728 14.94 4.85 -30.75
CA GLU A 728 16.33 4.73 -30.30
C GLU A 728 16.33 4.37 -28.81
N SER A 729 17.31 3.60 -28.34
CA SER A 729 17.44 3.20 -26.91
C SER A 729 18.33 4.18 -26.14
N LEU A 730 18.03 4.37 -24.85
CA LEU A 730 18.77 5.28 -23.99
C LEU A 730 20.09 4.61 -23.59
N GLU A 731 21.20 5.35 -23.67
CA GLU A 731 22.53 4.78 -23.41
C GLU A 731 22.67 4.19 -22.01
N ASP A 732 21.95 4.76 -21.03
CA ASP A 732 22.00 4.40 -19.62
C ASP A 732 20.96 3.36 -19.18
N VAL A 733 20.23 2.76 -20.12
CA VAL A 733 19.38 1.59 -19.86
C VAL A 733 20.25 0.42 -19.41
N SER A 734 19.78 -0.30 -18.39
CA SER A 734 20.49 -1.44 -17.83
C SER A 734 19.52 -2.46 -17.25
N TRP A 735 20.03 -3.59 -16.77
CA TRP A 735 19.29 -4.55 -15.97
C TRP A 735 19.69 -4.47 -14.49
N GLY A 736 18.71 -4.50 -13.60
CA GLY A 736 18.86 -4.56 -12.15
C GLY A 736 18.62 -5.96 -11.59
N LEU A 737 18.54 -6.12 -10.27
CA LEU A 737 18.21 -7.43 -9.67
C LEU A 737 16.69 -7.60 -9.59
N GLY A 738 16.09 -8.00 -10.72
CA GLY A 738 14.67 -8.37 -10.81
C GLY A 738 13.88 -7.68 -11.92
N GLY A 739 14.49 -6.75 -12.66
CA GLY A 739 13.85 -6.05 -13.78
C GLY A 739 14.79 -5.11 -14.52
N MET A 740 14.26 -4.47 -15.54
CA MET A 740 14.96 -3.45 -16.33
C MET A 740 15.04 -2.14 -15.55
N LEU A 741 16.13 -1.40 -15.75
CA LEU A 741 16.35 -0.04 -15.28
C LEU A 741 16.16 0.92 -16.45
N SER A 742 15.17 1.81 -16.35
CA SER A 742 14.89 2.82 -17.37
C SER A 742 16.08 3.77 -17.55
N GLY A 743 16.33 4.21 -18.77
CA GLY A 743 17.26 5.31 -19.03
C GLY A 743 16.71 6.67 -18.58
N LYS A 744 17.54 7.71 -18.62
CA LYS A 744 17.15 9.08 -18.26
C LYS A 744 16.38 9.79 -19.36
N GLY A 745 15.45 10.66 -18.96
CA GLY A 745 14.80 11.60 -19.88
C GLY A 745 13.70 10.98 -20.75
N LEU A 746 13.02 9.94 -20.25
CA LEU A 746 11.82 9.41 -20.92
C LEU A 746 10.75 10.51 -21.05
N ALA A 747 10.08 10.56 -22.20
CA ALA A 747 9.07 11.57 -22.48
C ALA A 747 7.88 11.56 -21.51
N SER A 748 7.64 10.44 -20.83
CA SER A 748 6.64 10.33 -19.77
C SER A 748 6.95 11.19 -18.54
N GLY A 749 8.22 11.52 -18.31
CA GLY A 749 8.71 12.08 -17.05
C GLY A 749 9.20 11.04 -16.05
N ARG A 750 9.16 9.73 -16.39
CA ARG A 750 9.73 8.67 -15.56
C ARG A 750 11.21 8.92 -15.28
N GLY A 751 11.57 8.79 -14.01
CA GLY A 751 12.92 8.99 -13.50
C GLY A 751 13.91 7.98 -14.05
N GLY A 752 15.15 8.41 -14.21
CA GLY A 752 16.23 7.54 -14.66
C GLY A 752 16.55 6.48 -13.60
N GLY A 753 16.81 5.24 -14.03
CA GLY A 753 17.05 4.11 -13.14
C GLY A 753 15.79 3.58 -12.45
N SER A 754 14.59 3.94 -12.91
CA SER A 754 13.34 3.32 -12.46
C SER A 754 13.36 1.82 -12.75
N LEU A 755 13.00 0.99 -11.78
CA LEU A 755 12.95 -0.46 -11.94
C LEU A 755 11.57 -0.86 -12.48
N HIS A 756 11.52 -1.58 -13.59
CA HIS A 756 10.26 -1.99 -14.22
C HIS A 756 10.36 -3.33 -14.96
N TRP A 757 9.21 -3.97 -15.14
CA TRP A 757 9.03 -5.09 -16.05
C TRP A 757 7.56 -5.30 -16.40
N SER A 758 7.26 -6.41 -17.05
CA SER A 758 5.93 -6.73 -17.53
C SER A 758 5.64 -8.22 -17.55
N GLY A 759 4.36 -8.55 -17.76
CA GLY A 759 3.81 -9.88 -18.00
C GLY A 759 3.16 -9.95 -19.37
N MET A 760 3.14 -11.16 -19.94
CA MET A 760 2.66 -11.42 -21.29
C MET A 760 1.17 -11.10 -21.51
N ALA A 761 0.39 -10.98 -20.43
CA ALA A 761 -1.01 -10.53 -20.49
C ALA A 761 -1.17 -9.00 -20.55
N ASN A 762 -0.13 -8.28 -20.98
CA ASN A 762 -0.02 -6.83 -20.90
C ASN A 762 -0.33 -6.33 -19.46
N THR A 763 0.39 -6.92 -18.50
CA THR A 763 0.43 -6.49 -17.09
C THR A 763 1.77 -5.82 -16.84
N PHE A 764 1.78 -4.59 -16.36
CA PHE A 764 2.98 -3.76 -16.24
C PHE A 764 3.15 -3.25 -14.82
N TRP A 765 4.39 -3.03 -14.41
CA TRP A 765 4.71 -2.41 -13.14
C TRP A 765 5.98 -1.55 -13.24
N VAL A 766 6.01 -0.47 -12.47
CA VAL A 766 7.14 0.46 -12.41
C VAL A 766 7.37 0.91 -10.96
N VAL A 767 8.63 1.02 -10.56
CA VAL A 767 9.09 1.62 -9.31
C VAL A 767 10.08 2.75 -9.63
N ASP A 768 9.62 3.99 -9.47
CA ASP A 768 10.40 5.20 -9.66
C ASP A 768 10.74 5.82 -8.30
N ARG A 769 12.00 5.66 -7.88
CA ARG A 769 12.52 6.22 -6.63
C ARG A 769 12.85 7.70 -6.71
N GLU A 770 13.08 8.23 -7.91
CA GLU A 770 13.42 9.64 -8.12
C GLU A 770 12.20 10.52 -7.81
N HIS A 771 11.03 10.10 -8.30
CA HIS A 771 9.77 10.81 -8.12
C HIS A 771 8.90 10.26 -6.98
N ASP A 772 9.40 9.28 -6.23
CA ASP A 772 8.69 8.60 -5.13
C ASP A 772 7.31 8.08 -5.56
N VAL A 773 7.28 7.30 -6.65
CA VAL A 773 6.04 6.74 -7.19
C VAL A 773 6.25 5.31 -7.69
N CYS A 774 5.25 4.46 -7.50
CA CYS A 774 5.15 3.17 -8.17
C CYS A 774 3.74 3.00 -8.72
N PHE A 775 3.60 2.28 -9.82
CA PHE A 775 2.29 2.01 -10.41
C PHE A 775 2.23 0.64 -11.07
N VAL A 776 0.99 0.19 -11.33
CA VAL A 776 0.68 -1.01 -12.10
C VAL A 776 -0.40 -0.72 -13.14
N LEU A 777 -0.32 -1.37 -14.30
CA LEU A 777 -1.33 -1.32 -15.36
C LEU A 777 -1.67 -2.74 -15.85
N PHE A 778 -2.90 -3.18 -15.66
CA PHE A 778 -3.33 -4.55 -15.99
C PHE A 778 -4.45 -4.53 -17.03
N SER A 779 -4.30 -5.26 -18.15
CA SER A 779 -5.36 -5.43 -19.16
C SER A 779 -5.78 -6.88 -19.42
N ASN A 780 -4.95 -7.87 -19.06
CA ASN A 780 -5.21 -9.30 -19.27
C ASN A 780 -5.51 -9.67 -20.74
N LEU A 781 -4.73 -9.09 -21.66
CA LEU A 781 -4.85 -9.22 -23.12
C LEU A 781 -3.56 -9.78 -23.73
N GLN A 782 -3.68 -10.62 -24.76
CA GLN A 782 -2.58 -11.09 -25.62
C GLN A 782 -2.84 -10.74 -27.10
N PRO A 783 -1.79 -10.61 -27.92
CA PRO A 783 -0.38 -10.79 -27.57
C PRO A 783 0.19 -9.64 -26.72
N TYR A 784 1.35 -9.88 -26.10
CA TYR A 784 2.11 -8.83 -25.44
C TYR A 784 2.49 -7.73 -26.44
N GLY A 785 2.52 -6.46 -26.01
CA GLY A 785 2.88 -5.35 -26.89
C GLY A 785 1.76 -4.87 -27.80
N TRP A 786 0.52 -5.26 -27.50
CA TRP A 786 -0.64 -4.90 -28.30
C TRP A 786 -0.85 -3.39 -28.31
N GLN A 787 -0.91 -2.79 -29.51
CA GLN A 787 -0.77 -1.34 -29.69
C GLN A 787 -1.79 -0.52 -28.89
N PRO A 788 -3.10 -0.82 -28.89
CA PRO A 788 -4.08 -0.12 -28.04
C PRO A 788 -3.74 -0.09 -26.55
N VAL A 789 -3.09 -1.13 -26.02
CA VAL A 789 -2.68 -1.15 -24.60
C VAL A 789 -1.46 -0.27 -24.36
N PHE A 790 -0.51 -0.26 -25.31
CA PHE A 790 0.65 0.62 -25.25
C PHE A 790 0.25 2.10 -25.37
N ASP A 791 -0.69 2.41 -26.26
CA ASP A 791 -1.24 3.77 -26.40
C ASP A 791 -1.93 4.22 -25.11
N LEU A 792 -2.69 3.33 -24.47
CA LEU A 792 -3.28 3.59 -23.16
C LEU A 792 -2.20 3.82 -22.10
N TRP A 793 -1.19 2.96 -22.04
CA TRP A 793 -0.07 3.08 -21.09
C TRP A 793 0.63 4.44 -21.24
N GLU A 794 0.96 4.85 -22.46
CA GLU A 794 1.58 6.15 -22.72
C GLU A 794 0.75 7.31 -22.13
N LYS A 795 -0.56 7.29 -22.40
CA LYS A 795 -1.50 8.33 -21.95
C LYS A 795 -1.58 8.37 -20.42
N VAL A 796 -1.84 7.24 -19.76
CA VAL A 796 -2.04 7.22 -18.29
C VAL A 796 -0.76 7.49 -17.52
N GLU A 797 0.40 7.02 -18.00
CA GLU A 797 1.68 7.31 -17.36
C GLU A 797 2.04 8.79 -17.51
N THR A 798 1.87 9.36 -18.71
CA THR A 798 2.11 10.80 -18.95
C THR A 798 1.24 11.66 -18.02
N GLU A 799 -0.04 11.34 -17.89
CA GLU A 799 -0.94 12.06 -16.98
C GLU A 799 -0.59 11.83 -15.50
N LEU A 800 -0.11 10.64 -15.11
CA LEU A 800 0.40 10.38 -13.77
C LEU A 800 1.55 11.34 -13.45
N TYR A 801 2.61 11.38 -14.26
CA TYR A 801 3.76 12.24 -13.99
C TYR A 801 3.43 13.74 -14.06
N LYS A 802 2.55 14.17 -14.97
CA LYS A 802 1.99 15.53 -14.96
C LYS A 802 1.30 15.86 -13.64
N GLY A 803 0.49 14.94 -13.12
CA GLY A 803 -0.20 15.09 -11.82
C GLY A 803 0.75 15.14 -10.63
N LEU A 804 1.93 14.52 -10.73
CA LEU A 804 3.01 14.64 -9.74
C LEU A 804 3.76 15.99 -9.85
N GLY A 805 3.48 16.80 -10.88
CA GLY A 805 4.16 18.07 -11.15
C GLY A 805 5.51 17.90 -11.88
N VAL A 806 5.77 16.72 -12.45
CA VAL A 806 6.95 16.47 -13.29
C VAL A 806 6.66 17.03 -14.67
N ARG A 807 7.49 17.97 -15.13
CA ARG A 807 7.38 18.50 -16.50
C ARG A 807 8.10 17.54 -17.43
N ALA A 808 7.38 16.99 -18.41
CA ALA A 808 8.02 16.39 -19.57
C ALA A 808 8.85 17.49 -20.25
N GLU A 809 10.18 17.38 -20.25
CA GLU A 809 10.99 18.14 -21.18
C GLU A 809 10.67 17.59 -22.57
N ILE A 810 9.79 18.27 -23.30
CA ILE A 810 9.57 17.99 -24.71
C ILE A 810 10.86 18.41 -25.42
N LEU A 811 11.78 17.45 -25.58
CA LEU A 811 12.92 17.58 -26.47
C LEU A 811 12.36 17.68 -27.90
N SER A 812 12.27 18.91 -28.39
CA SER A 812 11.97 19.23 -29.78
C SER A 812 13.13 18.75 -30.67
N LEU A 813 13.10 17.49 -31.09
CA LEU A 813 13.97 16.99 -32.16
C LEU A 813 13.27 17.16 -33.52
N PHE A 814 13.19 18.41 -33.96
CA PHE A 814 13.22 18.74 -35.38
C PHE A 814 14.48 19.59 -35.61
N HIS A 815 15.61 18.90 -35.77
CA HIS A 815 16.82 19.48 -36.35
C HIS A 815 17.30 18.57 -37.49
N THR A 816 16.75 18.83 -38.67
CA THR A 816 17.48 18.60 -39.92
C THR A 816 17.68 19.95 -40.58
N ARG A 817 18.86 20.55 -40.38
CA ARG A 817 19.39 21.55 -41.32
C ARG A 817 19.91 20.78 -42.53
N PRO A 818 19.43 21.04 -43.76
CA PRO A 818 20.10 20.51 -44.94
C PRO A 818 21.28 21.41 -45.30
N LEU A 819 22.40 20.75 -45.61
CA LEU A 819 23.55 21.34 -46.27
C LEU A 819 23.15 21.88 -47.66
N LEU A 820 23.71 23.04 -47.99
CA LEU A 820 23.63 23.70 -49.30
C LEU A 820 24.28 22.86 -50.41
N SER A 821 23.87 23.17 -51.65
CA SER A 821 24.60 23.00 -52.92
C SER A 821 24.26 21.77 -53.79
N LEU A 822 23.20 21.90 -54.62
CA LEU A 822 23.25 21.97 -56.11
C LEU A 822 21.88 21.55 -56.72
N SER A 823 21.28 22.45 -57.50
CA SER A 823 20.12 22.20 -58.38
C SER A 823 20.59 21.79 -59.79
N PRO A 824 19.74 21.56 -60.83
CA PRO A 824 18.34 21.07 -61.00
C PRO A 824 18.30 19.91 -62.09
N PRO A 825 17.20 19.48 -62.80
CA PRO A 825 15.87 20.10 -63.04
C PRO A 825 14.58 19.22 -63.11
N LYS A 826 13.48 19.95 -63.39
CA LYS A 826 12.01 19.69 -63.49
C LYS A 826 11.64 18.72 -64.67
N ALA A 827 10.43 18.17 -64.91
CA ALA A 827 9.04 18.52 -64.56
C ALA A 827 7.99 17.44 -64.96
N ALA A 828 6.85 17.44 -64.24
CA ALA A 828 5.44 17.44 -64.69
C ALA A 828 4.71 16.24 -65.38
N CYS A 829 3.44 16.07 -64.95
CA CYS A 829 2.30 15.58 -65.74
C CYS A 829 0.99 16.28 -65.27
N TYR A 830 0.02 16.46 -66.18
CA TYR A 830 -1.21 17.29 -66.07
C TYR A 830 -2.43 16.53 -66.61
N SER A 831 -3.66 16.85 -66.12
CA SER A 831 -5.04 16.76 -66.71
C SER A 831 -6.05 16.13 -65.74
N PHE A 832 -7.34 16.51 -65.61
CA PHE A 832 -8.23 17.54 -66.17
C PHE A 832 -9.56 17.52 -65.34
N LEU A 833 -10.24 18.67 -65.15
CA LEU A 833 -11.71 18.94 -65.20
C LEU A 833 -12.20 20.04 -64.23
N LEU A 834 -13.07 20.88 -64.78
CA LEU A 834 -13.68 22.15 -64.30
C LEU A 834 -14.88 21.92 -63.36
N THR A 835 -15.23 22.85 -62.44
CA THR A 835 -16.29 23.88 -62.62
C THR A 835 -16.16 25.09 -61.66
N GLY A 836 -16.45 26.31 -62.15
CA GLY A 836 -17.37 27.25 -61.45
C GLY A 836 -16.85 28.51 -60.73
N SER A 837 -17.03 29.68 -61.38
CA SER A 837 -17.16 31.07 -60.88
C SER A 837 -15.91 31.81 -60.34
N HIS A 838 -15.28 32.69 -61.13
CA HIS A 838 -15.62 34.09 -61.51
C HIS A 838 -15.18 35.16 -60.48
N THR A 839 -13.99 35.73 -60.73
CA THR A 839 -13.68 37.15 -60.46
C THR A 839 -12.93 37.72 -61.66
N SER A 840 -13.18 38.99 -61.95
CA SER A 840 -12.93 39.69 -63.21
C SER A 840 -11.47 40.11 -63.45
N SER A 841 -11.13 40.20 -64.74
CA SER A 841 -10.23 41.19 -65.38
C SER A 841 -8.81 40.76 -65.81
N LEU A 842 -8.72 40.44 -67.11
CA LEU A 842 -7.75 40.91 -68.14
C LEU A 842 -6.27 40.45 -68.13
N ARG A 843 -5.95 39.60 -69.14
CA ARG A 843 -4.92 39.72 -70.22
C ARG A 843 -3.52 40.25 -69.82
N SER A 844 -2.38 39.69 -70.26
CA SER A 844 -2.11 38.70 -71.31
C SER A 844 -0.62 38.32 -71.38
N LEU A 845 -0.38 37.15 -71.98
CA LEU A 845 0.62 36.81 -73.00
C LEU A 845 2.00 36.22 -72.61
N ALA A 846 2.18 35.04 -73.24
CA ALA A 846 3.37 34.57 -73.97
C ALA A 846 4.44 33.81 -73.17
N THR A 847 5.00 32.67 -73.59
CA THR A 847 4.68 31.56 -74.52
C THR A 847 5.90 30.63 -74.46
N ARG A 848 5.68 29.31 -74.60
CA ARG A 848 6.58 28.31 -75.24
C ARG A 848 7.97 28.06 -74.61
N ARG A 849 8.56 26.86 -74.66
CA ARG A 849 8.16 25.46 -74.91
C ARG A 849 9.46 24.66 -74.72
N MET A 850 9.33 23.47 -74.16
CA MET A 850 10.00 22.22 -74.59
C MET A 850 11.44 21.88 -74.15
N PRO A 851 11.74 20.55 -74.10
CA PRO A 851 12.46 19.90 -73.00
C PRO A 851 13.65 19.02 -73.47
N ALA A 852 14.36 18.36 -72.56
CA ALA A 852 14.83 16.96 -72.64
C ALA A 852 15.88 16.61 -71.55
N THR A 853 15.67 15.42 -70.95
CA THR A 853 16.65 14.43 -70.44
C THR A 853 17.73 14.82 -69.41
N ALA A 854 17.57 14.35 -68.16
CA ALA A 854 18.49 13.46 -67.42
C ALA A 854 17.77 12.93 -66.17
#